data_AF-A0AAE3NKY4-F1
#
_entry.id   AF-A0AAE3NKY4-F1
#
_cell.length_a   1.000
_cell.length_b   1.000
_cell.length_c   1.000
_cell.angle_alpha   90.00
_cell.angle_beta   90.00
_cell.angle_gamma   90.00
#
_symmetry.space_group_name_H-M   'P 1'
#
loop_
_entity.id
_entity.type
_entity.pdbx_description
1 polymer ?
#
loop_
_entity_poly.entity_id
_entity_poly.type
_entity_poly.pdbx_seq_one_letter_code
_entity_poly.pdbx_strand_id
1 'polypeptide(L)'
;MNIREASNNLLLYRERSLDDLATDISAVRALAQAAINVELFTIPLYMTGLYSVFGTHEINAENISYYQGRRWPGMAPTARPVTREDKAFNLVFSVFIQEMLHLQMAANICTAIGGTPSFTSPALQKPDHGWSCYGPEQTTIPHVINLLDTTRYHDTKVSLGALNKNTLDLFCAIEQTEKDAMEILQPDKRKDYFPTVPFKDWNPSKGEMDLPMFGSIGHMYECYAQYLRIEYTDGQTLWQKLFDPNCVQQDMFNSMVKGHPRREYPRIETALNQQDLADPVKAFNKVITFMSAITDQGEGSQIALGRSLLRYQLGPVQPAPLPLTDVKEKYREDRQSLEIDYPSYTATGQHAPSADAEARYHYAAETHLERFEALRLELPHIMTWEKWHADPKNTWTAKMLTTPDYDPAKDSEAIPSPQAIADALNRLKQQRATEYPILSKVAVGAIAGITTVLDTYWKVATTAFPYPSMVGSGDRVSLCWAVFGQAPDLGLGIGAPDDKLLYHACQALDLHGDGQASCAAIEIYHSCRGSNGCKAQGGCGFAQLDAGGGSCGHGSSGSTASADQAAKAAPYRVRGRKSHSDATDPNLCGGPTPAPGPYSAPSDNRCGGLGGCAVPISASQLYPEGGTMVLYDFVGPQHEKQQIGEMTFALGDSVYGKAWQAYKEVMASRGKQIGDPPKPTDLRIALPPST
;
A
#
# COMPACT_ATOMS: atom_id res chain seq x y z
N MET A 1 11.29 -33.22 -37.97
CA MET A 1 11.74 -32.81 -36.63
C MET A 1 10.67 -33.25 -35.65
N ASN A 2 11.02 -34.15 -34.73
CA ASN A 2 10.05 -34.92 -33.95
C ASN A 2 9.40 -34.04 -32.88
N ILE A 3 8.08 -34.12 -32.67
CA ILE A 3 7.33 -33.27 -31.72
C ILE A 3 7.87 -33.39 -30.28
N ARG A 4 8.48 -34.53 -29.94
CA ARG A 4 9.18 -34.73 -28.65
C ARG A 4 10.49 -33.95 -28.51
N GLU A 5 11.21 -33.63 -29.59
CA GLU A 5 12.51 -32.93 -29.52
C GLU A 5 12.34 -31.43 -29.26
N ALA A 6 11.24 -30.81 -29.72
CA ALA A 6 10.95 -29.41 -29.43
C ALA A 6 10.56 -29.15 -27.97
N SER A 7 9.98 -30.16 -27.30
CA SER A 7 9.67 -30.12 -25.86
C SER A 7 10.92 -30.25 -24.98
N ASN A 8 11.98 -30.89 -25.49
CA ASN A 8 13.21 -31.21 -24.73
C ASN A 8 14.04 -29.98 -24.36
N ASN A 9 13.98 -28.89 -25.13
CA ASN A 9 14.76 -27.67 -24.86
C ASN A 9 14.09 -26.69 -23.89
N LEU A 10 12.91 -27.03 -23.39
CA LEU A 10 12.15 -26.16 -22.51
C LEU A 10 12.40 -26.47 -21.05
N LEU A 11 12.70 -27.71 -20.64
CA LEU A 11 12.91 -28.07 -19.23
C LEU A 11 14.42 -28.14 -18.94
N LEU A 12 14.91 -27.25 -18.08
CA LEU A 12 16.33 -27.19 -17.72
C LEU A 12 16.80 -28.44 -16.94
N TYR A 13 15.89 -29.07 -16.17
CA TYR A 13 16.15 -30.30 -15.42
C TYR A 13 14.97 -31.27 -15.54
N ARG A 14 15.23 -32.42 -16.15
CA ARG A 14 14.32 -33.57 -16.19
C ARG A 14 14.94 -34.73 -15.44
N GLU A 15 14.10 -35.62 -14.93
CA GLU A 15 14.51 -36.82 -14.21
C GLU A 15 15.28 -36.52 -12.91
N ARG A 16 14.99 -35.39 -12.24
CA ARG A 16 15.60 -35.09 -10.93
C ARG A 16 15.13 -36.10 -9.88
N SER A 17 16.04 -36.53 -8.99
CA SER A 17 15.71 -37.51 -7.96
C SER A 17 14.63 -36.99 -7.01
N LEU A 18 13.72 -37.87 -6.60
CA LEU A 18 12.74 -37.54 -5.55
C LEU A 18 13.41 -37.28 -4.19
N ASP A 19 14.65 -37.74 -3.98
CA ASP A 19 15.43 -37.43 -2.77
C ASP A 19 15.77 -35.92 -2.67
N ASP A 20 15.77 -35.21 -3.81
CA ASP A 20 16.01 -33.77 -3.86
C ASP A 20 14.75 -32.94 -3.60
N LEU A 21 13.56 -33.55 -3.54
CA LEU A 21 12.28 -32.84 -3.48
C LEU A 21 12.20 -31.88 -2.28
N ALA A 22 12.60 -32.33 -1.08
CA ALA A 22 12.58 -31.48 0.11
C ALA A 22 13.51 -30.27 -0.02
N THR A 23 14.66 -30.46 -0.69
CA THR A 23 15.64 -29.40 -0.96
C THR A 23 15.04 -28.35 -1.89
N ASP A 24 14.42 -28.78 -2.99
CA ASP A 24 13.83 -27.86 -3.96
C ASP A 24 12.58 -27.15 -3.42
N ILE A 25 11.77 -27.82 -2.60
CA ILE A 25 10.62 -27.22 -1.90
C ILE A 25 11.08 -26.07 -1.00
N SER A 26 12.16 -26.26 -0.23
CA SER A 26 12.72 -25.20 0.61
C SER A 26 13.22 -24.03 -0.23
N ALA A 27 13.94 -24.28 -1.33
CA ALA A 27 14.47 -23.23 -2.20
C ALA A 27 13.35 -22.40 -2.86
N VAL A 28 12.32 -23.06 -3.39
CA VAL A 28 11.24 -22.37 -4.11
C VAL A 28 10.34 -21.56 -3.16
N ARG A 29 10.16 -22.01 -1.91
CA ARG A 29 9.45 -21.25 -0.87
C ARG A 29 10.27 -20.07 -0.36
N ALA A 30 11.59 -20.23 -0.24
CA ALA A 30 12.50 -19.12 0.05
C ALA A 30 12.43 -18.04 -1.04
N LEU A 31 12.47 -18.43 -2.32
CA LEU A 31 12.27 -17.52 -3.46
C LEU A 31 10.91 -16.82 -3.44
N ALA A 32 9.84 -17.54 -3.10
CA ALA A 32 8.50 -16.96 -2.96
C ALA A 32 8.46 -15.83 -1.93
N GLN A 33 9.10 -16.03 -0.77
CA GLN A 33 9.20 -15.02 0.27
C GLN A 33 10.16 -13.88 -0.13
N ALA A 34 11.25 -14.16 -0.84
CA ALA A 34 12.15 -13.14 -1.37
C ALA A 34 11.47 -12.22 -2.40
N ALA A 35 10.62 -12.77 -3.27
CA ALA A 35 9.78 -12.00 -4.18
C ALA A 35 8.86 -11.03 -3.41
N ILE A 36 8.15 -11.51 -2.39
CA ILE A 36 7.31 -10.65 -1.54
C ILE A 36 8.16 -9.58 -0.84
N ASN A 37 9.35 -9.95 -0.35
CA ASN A 37 10.23 -9.01 0.34
C ASN A 37 10.71 -7.89 -0.59
N VAL A 38 11.06 -8.19 -1.85
CA VAL A 38 11.56 -7.14 -2.76
C VAL A 38 10.43 -6.18 -3.15
N GLU A 39 9.24 -6.67 -3.50
CA GLU A 39 8.10 -5.77 -3.84
C GLU A 39 7.64 -4.97 -2.62
N LEU A 40 7.72 -5.54 -1.41
CA LEU A 40 7.38 -4.81 -0.19
C LEU A 40 8.45 -3.76 0.16
N PHE A 41 9.71 -4.04 -0.15
CA PHE A 41 10.84 -3.12 0.07
C PHE A 41 10.76 -1.87 -0.83
N THR A 42 10.21 -1.96 -2.03
CA THR A 42 10.09 -0.80 -2.93
C THR A 42 8.99 0.17 -2.47
N ILE A 43 7.90 -0.33 -1.87
CA ILE A 43 6.71 0.47 -1.50
C ILE A 43 7.05 1.64 -0.54
N PRO A 44 7.62 1.46 0.67
CA PRO A 44 7.99 2.58 1.55
C PRO A 44 9.07 3.49 0.95
N LEU A 45 9.97 2.91 0.15
CA LEU A 45 11.06 3.63 -0.50
C LEU A 45 10.51 4.61 -1.56
N TYR A 46 9.65 4.14 -2.46
CA TYR A 46 9.03 4.94 -3.51
C TYR A 46 8.04 5.94 -2.93
N MET A 47 7.25 5.54 -1.93
CA MET A 47 6.38 6.45 -1.18
C MET A 47 7.16 7.61 -0.54
N THR A 48 8.33 7.33 0.06
CA THR A 48 9.14 8.36 0.71
C THR A 48 9.75 9.33 -0.31
N GLY A 49 10.25 8.83 -1.44
CA GLY A 49 10.74 9.68 -2.53
C GLY A 49 9.63 10.53 -3.15
N LEU A 50 8.47 9.93 -3.40
CA LEU A 50 7.25 10.58 -3.93
C LEU A 50 6.83 11.78 -3.06
N TYR A 51 6.63 11.56 -1.76
CA TYR A 51 6.15 12.62 -0.86
C TYR A 51 7.21 13.66 -0.46
N SER A 52 8.46 13.48 -0.90
CA SER A 52 9.49 14.51 -0.73
C SER A 52 9.34 15.68 -1.70
N VAL A 53 8.59 15.52 -2.80
CA VAL A 53 8.32 16.59 -3.76
C VAL A 53 7.54 17.70 -3.07
N PHE A 54 8.00 18.94 -3.24
CA PHE A 54 7.43 20.10 -2.56
C PHE A 54 6.07 20.46 -3.14
N GLY A 55 5.06 20.56 -2.29
CA GLY A 55 3.75 21.04 -2.69
C GLY A 55 2.69 20.84 -1.62
N THR A 56 1.48 21.27 -1.96
CA THR A 56 0.29 21.15 -1.11
C THR A 56 -0.86 20.58 -1.95
N HIS A 57 -1.87 20.01 -1.31
CA HIS A 57 -3.05 19.48 -2.00
C HIS A 57 -4.34 19.97 -1.33
N GLU A 58 -5.43 19.98 -2.09
CA GLU A 58 -6.77 20.21 -1.55
C GLU A 58 -7.36 18.89 -1.08
N ILE A 59 -8.22 18.96 -0.07
CA ILE A 59 -9.01 17.84 0.43
C ILE A 59 -10.43 18.09 -0.03
N ASN A 60 -10.92 17.22 -0.89
CA ASN A 60 -12.25 17.30 -1.48
C ASN A 60 -12.87 15.90 -1.57
N ALA A 61 -14.19 15.87 -1.59
CA ALA A 61 -14.99 14.67 -1.73
C ALA A 61 -16.34 15.06 -2.32
N GLU A 62 -17.07 14.08 -2.83
CA GLU A 62 -18.40 14.30 -3.40
C GLU A 62 -19.32 15.04 -2.41
N ASN A 63 -19.97 16.11 -2.88
CA ASN A 63 -20.95 16.86 -2.08
C ASN A 63 -20.41 17.48 -0.76
N ILE A 64 -19.10 17.51 -0.56
CA ILE A 64 -18.45 18.14 0.60
C ILE A 64 -17.78 19.45 0.19
N SER A 65 -18.07 20.52 0.92
CA SER A 65 -17.54 21.87 0.64
C SER A 65 -16.91 22.57 1.86
N TYR A 66 -16.94 21.97 3.06
CA TYR A 66 -16.44 22.62 4.28
C TYR A 66 -14.91 22.77 4.34
N TYR A 67 -14.17 22.22 3.38
CA TYR A 67 -12.73 22.48 3.18
C TYR A 67 -12.42 23.39 1.99
N GLN A 68 -13.45 24.00 1.37
CA GLN A 68 -13.27 24.80 0.16
C GLN A 68 -12.17 25.85 0.34
N GLY A 69 -11.22 25.83 -0.59
CA GLY A 69 -10.10 26.76 -0.64
C GLY A 69 -8.97 26.50 0.35
N ARG A 70 -9.05 25.45 1.18
CA ARG A 70 -7.97 25.04 2.09
C ARG A 70 -7.02 24.05 1.39
N ARG A 71 -5.74 24.12 1.74
CA ARG A 71 -4.72 23.15 1.32
C ARG A 71 -3.94 22.62 2.51
N TRP A 72 -3.46 21.38 2.39
CA TRP A 72 -2.59 20.75 3.36
C TRP A 72 -1.21 20.45 2.77
N PRO A 73 -0.16 20.34 3.63
CA PRO A 73 1.16 19.93 3.19
C PRO A 73 1.16 18.58 2.49
N GLY A 74 1.97 18.45 1.45
CA GLY A 74 2.10 17.23 0.66
C GLY A 74 1.46 17.37 -0.71
N MET A 75 2.09 16.77 -1.71
CA MET A 75 1.50 16.65 -3.04
C MET A 75 0.52 15.47 -3.09
N ALA A 76 -0.39 15.55 -4.05
CA ALA A 76 -1.32 14.49 -4.43
C ALA A 76 -1.33 14.40 -5.97
N PRO A 77 -1.84 13.30 -6.56
CA PRO A 77 -1.99 13.20 -8.01
C PRO A 77 -2.78 14.39 -8.57
N THR A 78 -2.49 14.77 -9.80
CA THR A 78 -3.27 15.80 -10.52
C THR A 78 -3.70 15.33 -11.90
N ALA A 79 -4.94 15.63 -12.27
CA ALA A 79 -5.47 15.34 -13.60
C ALA A 79 -4.90 16.25 -14.70
N ARG A 80 -4.15 17.29 -14.31
CA ARG A 80 -3.53 18.27 -15.23
C ARG A 80 -2.13 18.62 -14.73
N PRO A 81 -1.14 17.74 -14.93
CA PRO A 81 0.22 18.00 -14.48
C PRO A 81 0.86 19.11 -15.32
N VAL A 82 1.03 20.30 -14.73
CA VAL A 82 1.58 21.49 -15.42
C VAL A 82 3.02 21.75 -14.98
N THR A 83 3.27 21.69 -13.67
CA THR A 83 4.59 21.96 -13.09
C THR A 83 5.51 20.75 -13.21
N ARG A 84 6.81 20.93 -12.92
CA ARG A 84 7.77 19.81 -12.90
C ARG A 84 7.46 18.87 -11.75
N GLU A 85 7.08 19.44 -10.63
CA GLU A 85 6.66 18.77 -9.40
C GLU A 85 5.42 17.90 -9.66
N ASP A 86 4.41 18.43 -10.36
CA ASP A 86 3.21 17.66 -10.72
C ASP A 86 3.55 16.42 -11.56
N LYS A 87 4.41 16.60 -12.57
CA LYS A 87 4.83 15.52 -13.47
C LYS A 87 5.67 14.48 -12.73
N ALA A 88 6.61 14.93 -11.90
CA ALA A 88 7.43 14.05 -11.09
C ALA A 88 6.59 13.26 -10.09
N PHE A 89 5.63 13.91 -9.43
CA PHE A 89 4.73 13.25 -8.48
C PHE A 89 3.85 12.21 -9.18
N ASN A 90 3.16 12.56 -10.27
CA ASN A 90 2.33 11.62 -11.03
C ASN A 90 3.15 10.42 -11.53
N LEU A 91 4.37 10.66 -12.02
CA LEU A 91 5.24 9.60 -12.53
C LEU A 91 5.65 8.62 -11.42
N VAL A 92 6.18 9.09 -10.28
CA VAL A 92 6.60 8.18 -9.20
C VAL A 92 5.36 7.50 -8.57
N PHE A 93 4.23 8.20 -8.48
CA PHE A 93 2.96 7.62 -8.02
C PHE A 93 2.51 6.45 -8.90
N SER A 94 2.66 6.57 -10.22
CA SER A 94 2.31 5.49 -11.16
C SER A 94 3.09 4.20 -10.91
N VAL A 95 4.38 4.31 -10.59
CA VAL A 95 5.24 3.16 -10.26
C VAL A 95 4.84 2.58 -8.91
N PHE A 96 4.69 3.44 -7.88
CA PHE A 96 4.28 3.05 -6.55
C PHE A 96 2.99 2.21 -6.51
N ILE A 97 2.00 2.52 -7.36
CA ILE A 97 0.77 1.72 -7.46
C ILE A 97 1.02 0.37 -8.15
N GLN A 98 1.87 0.33 -9.18
CA GLN A 98 2.23 -0.93 -9.86
C GLN A 98 3.03 -1.87 -8.93
N GLU A 99 3.87 -1.35 -8.03
CA GLU A 99 4.54 -2.16 -6.99
C GLU A 99 3.55 -2.86 -6.05
N MET A 100 2.41 -2.22 -5.72
CA MET A 100 1.36 -2.85 -4.92
C MET A 100 0.68 -4.00 -5.68
N LEU A 101 0.53 -3.87 -7.01
CA LEU A 101 0.05 -4.95 -7.86
C LEU A 101 1.05 -6.11 -7.88
N HIS A 102 2.34 -5.82 -7.96
CA HIS A 102 3.40 -6.84 -7.94
C HIS A 102 3.39 -7.61 -6.62
N LEU A 103 3.30 -6.89 -5.49
CA LEU A 103 3.20 -7.50 -4.17
C LEU A 103 2.00 -8.47 -4.06
N GLN A 104 0.83 -8.07 -4.58
CA GLN A 104 -0.34 -8.95 -4.63
C GLN A 104 -0.05 -10.22 -5.45
N MET A 105 0.49 -10.05 -6.66
CA MET A 105 0.78 -11.18 -7.53
C MET A 105 1.82 -12.12 -6.91
N ALA A 106 2.90 -11.60 -6.32
CA ALA A 106 3.90 -12.38 -5.61
C ALA A 106 3.30 -13.20 -4.45
N ALA A 107 2.43 -12.58 -3.65
CA ALA A 107 1.73 -13.25 -2.55
C ALA A 107 0.75 -14.34 -3.04
N ASN A 108 0.03 -14.08 -4.14
CA ASN A 108 -0.85 -15.07 -4.78
C ASN A 108 -0.06 -16.29 -5.31
N ILE A 109 1.15 -16.10 -5.83
CA ILE A 109 2.02 -17.21 -6.26
C ILE A 109 2.49 -18.01 -5.03
N CYS A 110 2.90 -17.33 -3.96
CA CYS A 110 3.38 -17.96 -2.73
C CYS A 110 2.32 -18.88 -2.12
N THR A 111 1.07 -18.43 -2.00
CA THR A 111 -0.02 -19.27 -1.48
C THR A 111 -0.36 -20.43 -2.41
N ALA A 112 -0.27 -20.25 -3.74
CA ALA A 112 -0.55 -21.30 -4.71
C ALA A 112 0.42 -22.50 -4.63
N ILE A 113 1.59 -22.34 -4.02
CA ILE A 113 2.56 -23.42 -3.75
C ILE A 113 2.55 -23.89 -2.28
N GLY A 114 1.45 -23.62 -1.58
CA GLY A 114 1.26 -23.94 -0.16
C GLY A 114 2.17 -23.15 0.77
N GLY A 115 2.67 -22.00 0.34
CA GLY A 115 3.43 -21.06 1.14
C GLY A 115 2.54 -20.15 1.97
N THR A 116 3.15 -19.42 2.89
CA THR A 116 2.47 -18.46 3.76
C THR A 116 3.23 -17.14 3.72
N PRO A 117 2.75 -16.15 2.94
CA PRO A 117 3.35 -14.82 2.87
C PRO A 117 3.59 -14.20 4.25
N SER A 118 4.79 -13.63 4.44
CA SER A 118 5.14 -12.80 5.59
C SER A 118 5.50 -11.38 5.13
N PHE A 119 4.81 -10.37 5.66
CA PHE A 119 5.03 -8.95 5.39
C PHE A 119 5.74 -8.25 6.56
N THR A 120 5.96 -8.98 7.66
CA THR A 120 6.80 -8.59 8.80
C THR A 120 8.11 -9.40 8.86
N SER A 121 8.59 -9.82 7.69
CA SER A 121 9.77 -10.67 7.53
C SER A 121 11.03 -10.07 8.20
N PRO A 122 11.87 -10.89 8.87
CA PRO A 122 13.13 -10.44 9.45
C PRO A 122 14.15 -9.97 8.41
N ALA A 123 13.92 -10.26 7.12
CA ALA A 123 14.72 -9.73 6.03
C ALA A 123 14.60 -8.20 5.90
N LEU A 124 13.47 -7.63 6.29
CA LEU A 124 13.17 -6.20 6.12
C LEU A 124 13.00 -5.46 7.45
N GLN A 125 12.46 -6.14 8.47
CA GLN A 125 12.02 -5.52 9.71
C GLN A 125 12.56 -6.25 10.95
N LYS A 126 12.77 -5.48 12.01
CA LYS A 126 13.07 -5.98 13.36
C LYS A 126 11.76 -6.37 14.07
N PRO A 127 11.84 -7.11 15.20
CA PRO A 127 10.65 -7.47 15.99
C PRO A 127 9.82 -6.29 16.52
N ASP A 128 10.40 -5.08 16.57
CA ASP A 128 9.72 -3.83 16.95
C ASP A 128 9.09 -3.09 15.75
N HIS A 129 8.99 -3.76 14.60
CA HIS A 129 8.57 -3.23 13.30
C HIS A 129 9.47 -2.12 12.71
N GLY A 130 10.64 -1.85 13.32
CA GLY A 130 11.62 -0.95 12.74
C GLY A 130 12.27 -1.59 11.52
N TRP A 131 12.32 -0.86 10.40
CA TRP A 131 12.91 -1.33 9.16
C TRP A 131 14.43 -1.37 9.27
N SER A 132 15.04 -2.51 8.99
CA SER A 132 16.50 -2.74 9.06
C SER A 132 17.19 -2.65 7.70
N CYS A 133 16.43 -2.75 6.60
CA CYS A 133 16.96 -2.74 5.24
C CYS A 133 17.27 -1.34 4.69
N TYR A 134 16.88 -0.26 5.38
CA TYR A 134 17.23 1.11 5.01
C TYR A 134 18.22 1.73 5.97
N GLY A 135 19.13 2.55 5.47
CA GLY A 135 20.03 3.34 6.29
C GLY A 135 21.14 4.01 5.50
N PRO A 136 21.83 5.00 6.09
CA PRO A 136 22.90 5.74 5.41
C PRO A 136 24.09 4.86 5.03
N GLU A 137 24.29 3.74 5.74
CA GLU A 137 25.36 2.78 5.48
C GLU A 137 24.89 1.56 4.69
N GLN A 138 23.58 1.42 4.43
CA GLN A 138 23.06 0.27 3.71
C GLN A 138 23.38 0.38 2.22
N THR A 139 23.81 -0.72 1.63
CA THR A 139 24.17 -0.80 0.21
C THR A 139 23.56 -2.00 -0.50
N THR A 140 22.81 -2.85 0.21
CA THR A 140 22.25 -4.08 -0.36
C THR A 140 20.76 -3.90 -0.63
N ILE A 141 20.37 -4.04 -1.90
CA ILE A 141 18.97 -4.25 -2.27
C ILE A 141 18.63 -5.67 -1.82
N PRO A 142 17.62 -5.87 -0.94
CA PRO A 142 17.31 -7.19 -0.38
C PRO A 142 17.17 -8.27 -1.46
N HIS A 143 17.88 -9.39 -1.27
CA HIS A 143 17.97 -10.54 -2.20
C HIS A 143 18.59 -10.26 -3.57
N VAL A 144 18.65 -9.02 -4.02
CA VAL A 144 19.10 -8.68 -5.39
C VAL A 144 20.60 -8.43 -5.42
N ILE A 145 21.07 -7.22 -5.09
CA ILE A 145 22.45 -6.84 -5.36
C ILE A 145 23.04 -5.96 -4.25
N ASN A 146 24.33 -6.14 -3.95
CA ASN A 146 25.09 -5.16 -3.20
C ASN A 146 25.64 -4.10 -4.16
N LEU A 147 25.21 -2.86 -3.98
CA LEU A 147 25.57 -1.74 -4.85
C LEU A 147 27.08 -1.46 -4.86
N LEU A 148 27.80 -1.81 -3.79
CA LEU A 148 29.27 -1.73 -3.73
C LEU A 148 29.98 -2.64 -4.75
N ASP A 149 29.31 -3.68 -5.25
CA ASP A 149 29.86 -4.59 -6.27
C ASP A 149 29.54 -4.10 -7.70
N THR A 150 28.88 -2.95 -7.84
CA THR A 150 28.58 -2.31 -9.13
C THR A 150 29.58 -1.19 -9.44
N THR A 151 29.65 -0.80 -10.71
CA THR A 151 30.46 0.34 -11.18
C THR A 151 29.62 1.62 -11.26
N ARG A 152 28.35 1.53 -11.64
CA ARG A 152 27.44 2.68 -11.81
C ARG A 152 26.86 3.19 -10.50
N TYR A 153 26.48 2.27 -9.61
CA TYR A 153 25.74 2.58 -8.38
C TYR A 153 26.57 2.37 -7.12
N HIS A 154 27.90 2.24 -7.25
CA HIS A 154 28.83 2.01 -6.13
C HIS A 154 28.61 2.94 -4.93
N ASP A 155 28.34 4.22 -5.21
CA ASP A 155 28.20 5.25 -4.19
C ASP A 155 26.75 5.44 -3.72
N THR A 156 25.81 4.70 -4.29
CA THR A 156 24.39 4.77 -3.95
C THR A 156 24.13 4.02 -2.64
N LYS A 157 23.36 4.65 -1.75
CA LYS A 157 22.90 4.09 -0.49
C LYS A 157 21.46 3.63 -0.58
N VAL A 158 21.18 2.50 0.05
CA VAL A 158 19.83 1.97 0.26
C VAL A 158 19.22 2.71 1.45
N SER A 159 18.79 3.94 1.22
CA SER A 159 18.29 4.84 2.25
C SER A 159 17.02 5.54 1.80
N LEU A 160 16.12 5.79 2.74
CA LEU A 160 14.98 6.66 2.52
C LEU A 160 15.45 8.11 2.44
N GLY A 161 15.09 8.80 1.35
CA GLY A 161 15.58 10.15 1.09
C GLY A 161 14.67 10.94 0.15
N ALA A 162 15.01 12.21 -0.06
CA ALA A 162 14.28 13.05 -0.99
C ALA A 162 14.47 12.55 -2.42
N LEU A 163 13.63 12.99 -3.35
CA LEU A 163 13.83 12.79 -4.78
C LEU A 163 15.07 13.58 -5.21
N ASN A 164 16.22 12.94 -5.04
CA ASN A 164 17.57 13.45 -5.26
C ASN A 164 18.40 12.38 -6.00
N LYS A 165 19.67 12.66 -6.27
CA LYS A 165 20.52 11.77 -7.08
C LYS A 165 20.61 10.37 -6.48
N ASN A 166 20.84 10.25 -5.17
CA ASN A 166 20.97 8.95 -4.51
C ASN A 166 19.68 8.12 -4.66
N THR A 167 18.54 8.73 -4.33
CA THR A 167 17.23 8.07 -4.40
C THR A 167 16.90 7.65 -5.83
N LEU A 168 17.14 8.52 -6.83
CA LEU A 168 16.88 8.17 -8.21
C LEU A 168 17.82 7.09 -8.74
N ASP A 169 19.11 7.14 -8.38
CA ASP A 169 20.06 6.07 -8.73
C ASP A 169 19.66 4.75 -8.08
N LEU A 170 19.15 4.77 -6.85
CA LEU A 170 18.62 3.58 -6.18
C LEU A 170 17.38 3.03 -6.89
N PHE A 171 16.43 3.89 -7.29
CA PHE A 171 15.25 3.50 -8.05
C PHE A 171 15.66 2.83 -9.37
N CYS A 172 16.57 3.44 -10.13
CA CYS A 172 17.08 2.84 -11.36
C CYS A 172 17.84 1.52 -11.12
N ALA A 173 18.57 1.39 -10.00
CA ALA A 173 19.29 0.16 -9.68
C ALA A 173 18.35 -1.01 -9.31
N ILE A 174 17.18 -0.70 -8.76
CA ILE A 174 16.13 -1.69 -8.45
C ILE A 174 15.49 -2.18 -9.77
N GLU A 175 15.11 -1.26 -10.65
CA GLU A 175 14.34 -1.55 -11.88
C GLU A 175 15.21 -1.93 -13.09
N GLN A 176 16.52 -2.04 -12.92
CA GLN A 176 17.43 -2.33 -14.04
C GLN A 176 17.17 -3.71 -14.65
N THR A 177 17.38 -3.80 -15.96
CA THR A 177 17.32 -5.09 -16.67
C THR A 177 18.44 -6.03 -16.22
N GLU A 178 18.25 -7.34 -16.36
CA GLU A 178 19.31 -8.35 -16.13
C GLU A 178 20.59 -8.03 -16.92
N LYS A 179 20.42 -7.58 -18.18
CA LYS A 179 21.51 -7.22 -19.07
C LYS A 179 22.29 -6.02 -18.51
N ASP A 180 21.60 -4.96 -18.11
CA ASP A 180 22.25 -3.76 -17.59
C ASP A 180 22.96 -4.07 -16.26
N ALA A 181 22.35 -4.88 -15.41
CA ALA A 181 22.96 -5.38 -14.18
C ALA A 181 24.30 -6.12 -14.45
N MET A 182 24.32 -7.03 -15.44
CA MET A 182 25.55 -7.73 -15.84
C MET A 182 26.64 -6.78 -16.33
N GLU A 183 26.25 -5.74 -17.08
CA GLU A 183 27.19 -4.76 -17.63
C GLU A 183 27.83 -3.91 -16.54
N ILE A 184 27.05 -3.48 -15.53
CA ILE A 184 27.56 -2.61 -14.46
C ILE A 184 28.27 -3.35 -13.33
N LEU A 185 28.07 -4.66 -13.18
CA LEU A 185 28.76 -5.46 -12.16
C LEU A 185 30.27 -5.48 -12.38
N GLN A 186 31.03 -5.33 -11.30
CA GLN A 186 32.48 -5.50 -11.32
C GLN A 186 32.82 -6.90 -11.87
N PRO A 187 33.81 -7.04 -12.78
CA PRO A 187 34.02 -8.30 -13.51
C PRO A 187 34.22 -9.54 -12.64
N ASP A 188 34.89 -9.39 -11.49
CA ASP A 188 35.15 -10.47 -10.54
C ASP A 188 33.93 -10.86 -9.68
N LYS A 189 32.93 -9.97 -9.60
CA LYS A 189 31.70 -10.13 -8.81
C LYS A 189 30.55 -10.77 -9.57
N ARG A 190 30.59 -10.78 -10.91
CA ARG A 190 29.48 -11.31 -11.75
C ARG A 190 29.03 -12.71 -11.35
N LYS A 191 29.96 -13.59 -11.01
CA LYS A 191 29.66 -14.97 -10.58
C LYS A 191 28.85 -15.08 -9.28
N ASP A 192 28.81 -14.02 -8.47
CA ASP A 192 28.18 -14.02 -7.15
C ASP A 192 26.67 -13.68 -7.24
N TYR A 193 26.21 -13.15 -8.38
CA TYR A 193 24.86 -12.59 -8.56
C TYR A 193 24.00 -13.32 -9.61
N PHE A 194 24.54 -14.32 -10.31
CA PHE A 194 23.77 -15.09 -11.30
C PHE A 194 23.82 -16.58 -10.97
N PRO A 195 23.20 -17.00 -9.85
CA PRO A 195 23.11 -18.40 -9.49
C PRO A 195 22.29 -19.17 -10.54
N THR A 196 22.66 -20.43 -10.76
CA THR A 196 21.87 -21.35 -11.57
C THR A 196 20.98 -22.22 -10.68
N VAL A 197 19.78 -22.53 -11.14
CA VAL A 197 18.91 -23.53 -10.52
C VAL A 197 19.38 -24.95 -10.90
N PRO A 198 19.28 -25.97 -10.03
CA PRO A 198 19.11 -25.87 -8.58
C PRO A 198 20.30 -25.19 -7.92
N PHE A 199 20.05 -24.47 -6.82
CA PHE A 199 21.06 -23.71 -6.12
C PHE A 199 22.12 -24.61 -5.50
N LYS A 200 23.37 -24.23 -5.71
CA LYS A 200 24.52 -24.95 -5.20
C LYS A 200 24.49 -24.99 -3.67
N ASP A 201 24.78 -26.17 -3.10
CA ASP A 201 24.88 -26.40 -1.66
C ASP A 201 23.59 -26.05 -0.88
N TRP A 202 22.43 -26.05 -1.55
CA TRP A 202 21.12 -25.87 -0.90
C TRP A 202 20.69 -27.13 -0.16
N ASN A 203 19.94 -26.96 0.94
CA ASN A 203 19.38 -28.07 1.70
C ASN A 203 18.09 -27.63 2.42
N PRO A 204 17.26 -28.57 2.92
CA PRO A 204 15.94 -28.24 3.47
C PRO A 204 15.92 -27.35 4.72
N SER A 205 17.05 -27.15 5.41
CA SER A 205 17.13 -26.29 6.60
C SER A 205 17.35 -24.81 6.28
N LYS A 206 17.65 -24.49 5.01
CA LYS A 206 17.87 -23.12 4.54
C LYS A 206 16.54 -22.41 4.26
N GLY A 207 16.52 -21.11 4.50
CA GLY A 207 15.39 -20.21 4.26
C GLY A 207 15.73 -19.03 3.37
N GLU A 208 14.83 -18.05 3.30
CA GLU A 208 14.98 -16.82 2.52
C GLU A 208 16.26 -16.03 2.84
N MET A 209 16.75 -16.11 4.09
CA MET A 209 17.99 -15.44 4.50
C MET A 209 19.27 -16.15 4.01
N ASP A 210 19.15 -17.38 3.52
CA ASP A 210 20.28 -18.19 3.00
C ASP A 210 20.37 -18.16 1.47
N LEU A 211 19.46 -17.45 0.79
CA LEU A 211 19.42 -17.36 -0.66
C LEU A 211 20.73 -16.78 -1.23
N PRO A 212 21.18 -17.26 -2.41
CA PRO A 212 22.16 -16.51 -3.18
C PRO A 212 21.57 -15.15 -3.59
N MET A 213 22.43 -14.21 -3.93
CA MET A 213 22.03 -12.90 -4.45
C MET A 213 21.69 -12.98 -5.95
N PHE A 214 20.85 -12.07 -6.45
CA PHE A 214 20.37 -12.04 -7.84
C PHE A 214 20.69 -10.72 -8.54
N GLY A 215 21.32 -10.73 -9.72
CA GLY A 215 21.76 -9.51 -10.40
C GLY A 215 20.64 -8.52 -10.73
N SER A 216 19.42 -9.01 -10.95
CA SER A 216 18.20 -8.20 -11.08
C SER A 216 16.99 -8.92 -10.48
N ILE A 217 15.89 -8.18 -10.27
CA ILE A 217 14.59 -8.74 -9.91
C ILE A 217 14.11 -9.74 -10.97
N GLY A 218 14.27 -9.40 -12.26
CA GLY A 218 13.96 -10.32 -13.36
C GLY A 218 14.72 -11.66 -13.28
N HIS A 219 16.01 -11.64 -12.93
CA HIS A 219 16.79 -12.86 -12.75
C HIS A 219 16.30 -13.71 -11.56
N MET A 220 15.88 -13.08 -10.46
CA MET A 220 15.28 -13.77 -9.33
C MET A 220 13.97 -14.49 -9.73
N TYR A 221 13.08 -13.80 -10.45
CA TYR A 221 11.84 -14.40 -10.95
C TYR A 221 12.08 -15.50 -11.99
N GLU A 222 13.13 -15.38 -12.81
CA GLU A 222 13.54 -16.44 -13.73
C GLU A 222 14.00 -17.69 -12.95
N CYS A 223 14.82 -17.53 -11.91
CA CYS A 223 15.18 -18.65 -11.01
C CYS A 223 13.94 -19.28 -10.36
N TYR A 224 13.00 -18.46 -9.90
CA TYR A 224 11.73 -18.93 -9.33
C TYR A 224 10.94 -19.76 -10.33
N ALA A 225 10.75 -19.26 -11.55
CA ALA A 225 10.07 -19.98 -12.62
C ALA A 225 10.79 -21.28 -13.03
N GLN A 226 12.13 -21.32 -12.99
CA GLN A 226 12.91 -22.52 -13.27
C GLN A 226 12.70 -23.61 -12.21
N TYR A 227 12.70 -23.26 -10.92
CA TYR A 227 12.43 -24.22 -9.84
C TYR A 227 11.06 -24.88 -10.00
N LEU A 228 10.01 -24.08 -10.24
CA LEU A 228 8.64 -24.59 -10.40
C LEU A 228 8.50 -25.62 -11.54
N ARG A 229 9.43 -25.61 -12.50
CA ARG A 229 9.44 -26.48 -13.68
C ARG A 229 10.35 -27.69 -13.58
N ILE A 230 11.12 -27.84 -12.50
CA ILE A 230 11.91 -29.05 -12.26
C ILE A 230 10.99 -30.26 -12.37
N GLU A 231 11.33 -31.21 -13.25
CA GLU A 231 10.61 -32.47 -13.43
C GLU A 231 11.36 -33.61 -12.74
N TYR A 232 10.65 -34.35 -11.90
CA TYR A 232 11.20 -35.47 -11.13
C TYR A 232 11.13 -36.80 -11.87
N THR A 233 11.79 -37.82 -11.35
CA THR A 233 11.81 -39.19 -11.90
C THR A 233 10.42 -39.84 -12.02
N ASP A 234 9.40 -39.33 -11.32
CA ASP A 234 8.01 -39.80 -11.42
C ASP A 234 7.17 -39.03 -12.46
N GLY A 235 7.80 -38.16 -13.24
CA GLY A 235 7.17 -37.38 -14.31
C GLY A 235 6.33 -36.20 -13.84
N GLN A 236 6.32 -35.88 -12.54
CA GLN A 236 5.67 -34.67 -12.03
C GLN A 236 6.66 -33.51 -11.90
N THR A 237 6.18 -32.29 -12.08
CA THR A 237 6.97 -31.08 -11.81
C THR A 237 6.89 -30.64 -10.35
N LEU A 238 7.84 -29.83 -9.88
CA LEU A 238 7.78 -29.23 -8.54
C LEU A 238 6.49 -28.43 -8.33
N TRP A 239 6.03 -27.70 -9.35
CA TRP A 239 4.72 -27.05 -9.31
C TRP A 239 3.60 -28.07 -9.04
N GLN A 240 3.54 -29.18 -9.78
CA GLN A 240 2.49 -30.20 -9.59
C GLN A 240 2.56 -30.84 -8.20
N LYS A 241 3.75 -30.94 -7.60
CA LYS A 241 3.96 -31.43 -6.24
C LYS A 241 3.46 -30.48 -5.16
N LEU A 242 3.56 -29.17 -5.40
CA LEU A 242 3.30 -28.13 -4.41
C LEU A 242 1.95 -27.42 -4.55
N PHE A 243 1.34 -27.51 -5.73
CA PHE A 243 0.13 -26.76 -6.04
C PHE A 243 -1.00 -27.03 -5.04
N ASP A 244 -1.44 -25.97 -4.37
CA ASP A 244 -2.56 -26.01 -3.43
C ASP A 244 -3.83 -25.44 -4.09
N PRO A 245 -4.81 -26.28 -4.48
CA PRO A 245 -6.05 -25.81 -5.08
C PRO A 245 -6.98 -25.11 -4.09
N ASN A 246 -6.70 -25.17 -2.77
CA ASN A 246 -7.47 -24.51 -1.73
C ASN A 246 -6.81 -23.21 -1.24
N CYS A 247 -5.77 -22.75 -1.94
CA CYS A 247 -5.05 -21.55 -1.54
C CYS A 247 -5.96 -20.31 -1.52
N VAL A 248 -5.67 -19.39 -0.60
CA VAL A 248 -6.33 -18.09 -0.58
C VAL A 248 -5.71 -17.23 -1.67
N GLN A 249 -6.56 -16.71 -2.55
CA GLN A 249 -6.20 -15.77 -3.59
C GLN A 249 -6.89 -14.44 -3.32
N GLN A 250 -6.17 -13.33 -3.52
CA GLN A 250 -6.68 -12.00 -3.28
C GLN A 250 -6.51 -11.13 -4.53
N ASP A 251 -7.53 -10.33 -4.83
CA ASP A 251 -7.50 -9.48 -6.02
C ASP A 251 -8.05 -8.08 -5.75
N MET A 252 -7.17 -7.17 -5.35
CA MET A 252 -7.50 -5.79 -5.04
C MET A 252 -7.81 -4.98 -6.31
N PHE A 253 -7.05 -5.21 -7.38
CA PHE A 253 -7.08 -4.38 -8.59
C PHE A 253 -8.17 -4.79 -9.60
N ASN A 254 -8.61 -6.04 -9.56
CA ASN A 254 -9.62 -6.54 -10.51
C ASN A 254 -10.90 -7.05 -9.84
N SER A 255 -11.00 -7.05 -8.51
CA SER A 255 -12.29 -7.33 -7.87
C SER A 255 -13.25 -6.17 -8.08
N MET A 256 -14.46 -6.49 -8.55
CA MET A 256 -15.52 -5.50 -8.71
C MET A 256 -16.37 -5.45 -7.43
N VAL A 257 -16.34 -4.32 -6.74
CA VAL A 257 -17.11 -4.08 -5.50
C VAL A 257 -17.79 -2.71 -5.55
N LYS A 258 -18.66 -2.42 -4.57
CA LYS A 258 -19.26 -1.08 -4.46
C LYS A 258 -18.16 -0.06 -4.22
N GLY A 259 -18.05 0.95 -5.09
CA GLY A 259 -16.94 1.89 -5.03
C GLY A 259 -15.61 1.32 -5.56
N HIS A 260 -15.67 0.29 -6.40
CA HIS A 260 -14.61 -0.13 -7.34
C HIS A 260 -15.25 -1.05 -8.40
N PRO A 261 -16.18 -0.55 -9.24
CA PRO A 261 -17.00 -1.40 -10.11
C PRO A 261 -16.30 -1.90 -11.37
N ARG A 262 -15.08 -1.47 -11.68
CA ARG A 262 -14.33 -1.91 -12.85
C ARG A 262 -13.09 -2.70 -12.44
N ARG A 263 -12.46 -3.26 -13.46
CA ARG A 263 -11.19 -3.99 -13.36
C ARG A 263 -10.12 -3.01 -13.80
N GLU A 264 -9.17 -2.66 -12.94
CA GLU A 264 -8.08 -1.75 -13.33
C GLU A 264 -7.23 -2.37 -14.44
N TYR A 265 -7.06 -3.69 -14.43
CA TYR A 265 -6.28 -4.46 -15.39
C TYR A 265 -7.16 -5.49 -16.13
N PRO A 266 -8.10 -5.07 -17.00
CA PRO A 266 -9.11 -5.96 -17.57
C PRO A 266 -8.56 -6.99 -18.57
N ARG A 267 -7.31 -6.83 -19.00
CA ARG A 267 -6.62 -7.68 -19.99
C ARG A 267 -5.75 -8.77 -19.38
N ILE A 268 -5.63 -8.80 -18.05
CA ILE A 268 -4.90 -9.80 -17.30
C ILE A 268 -5.68 -10.17 -16.03
N GLU A 269 -5.77 -11.46 -15.73
CA GLU A 269 -6.19 -11.90 -14.38
C GLU A 269 -5.02 -11.72 -13.42
N THR A 270 -5.28 -11.28 -12.20
CA THR A 270 -4.26 -10.96 -11.18
C THR A 270 -4.36 -11.84 -9.94
N ALA A 271 -5.21 -12.88 -10.03
CA ALA A 271 -5.44 -13.94 -9.07
C ALA A 271 -5.86 -15.23 -9.80
N LEU A 272 -5.69 -16.39 -9.17
CA LEU A 272 -6.20 -17.66 -9.70
C LEU A 272 -7.70 -17.78 -9.38
N ASN A 273 -8.55 -17.92 -10.39
CA ASN A 273 -9.99 -18.16 -10.18
C ASN A 273 -10.28 -19.66 -9.99
N GLN A 274 -11.54 -20.00 -9.69
CA GLN A 274 -11.96 -21.39 -9.43
C GLN A 274 -11.63 -22.37 -10.59
N GLN A 275 -11.67 -21.91 -11.84
CA GLN A 275 -11.31 -22.76 -12.98
C GLN A 275 -9.81 -22.96 -13.09
N ASP A 276 -9.02 -21.96 -12.73
CA ASP A 276 -7.56 -22.08 -12.67
C ASP A 276 -7.19 -23.03 -11.53
N LEU A 277 -7.83 -22.90 -10.37
CA LEU A 277 -7.60 -23.76 -9.19
C LEU A 277 -7.95 -25.24 -9.43
N ALA A 278 -8.88 -25.52 -10.35
CA ALA A 278 -9.26 -26.88 -10.73
C ALA A 278 -8.28 -27.57 -11.70
N ASP A 279 -7.33 -26.83 -12.30
CA ASP A 279 -6.38 -27.35 -13.28
C ASP A 279 -4.95 -26.85 -12.98
N PRO A 280 -4.08 -27.71 -12.42
CA PRO A 280 -2.70 -27.34 -12.09
C PRO A 280 -1.92 -26.80 -13.30
N VAL A 281 -2.17 -27.27 -14.52
CA VAL A 281 -1.46 -26.79 -15.72
C VAL A 281 -1.94 -25.39 -16.10
N LYS A 282 -3.25 -25.13 -16.00
CA LYS A 282 -3.82 -23.81 -16.25
C LYS A 282 -3.33 -22.80 -15.21
N ALA A 283 -3.36 -23.16 -13.92
CA ALA A 283 -2.83 -22.33 -12.85
C ALA A 283 -1.33 -22.05 -13.01
N PHE A 284 -0.52 -23.04 -13.41
CA PHE A 284 0.89 -22.83 -13.69
C PHE A 284 1.12 -21.76 -14.77
N ASN A 285 0.43 -21.88 -15.92
CA ASN A 285 0.56 -20.90 -17.00
C ASN A 285 0.14 -19.49 -16.55
N LYS A 286 -0.84 -19.41 -15.64
CA LYS A 286 -1.31 -18.15 -15.08
C LYS A 286 -0.26 -17.54 -14.13
N VAL A 287 0.35 -18.33 -13.26
CA VAL A 287 1.46 -17.91 -12.39
C VAL A 287 2.65 -17.40 -13.21
N ILE A 288 3.03 -18.06 -14.30
CA ILE A 288 4.07 -17.57 -15.21
C ILE A 288 3.68 -16.23 -15.85
N THR A 289 2.39 -16.02 -16.11
CA THR A 289 1.88 -14.74 -16.62
C THR A 289 1.99 -13.64 -15.55
N PHE A 290 1.77 -13.94 -14.27
CA PHE A 290 1.96 -13.00 -13.17
C PHE A 290 3.42 -12.56 -13.09
N MET A 291 4.36 -13.52 -13.03
CA MET A 291 5.80 -13.24 -13.01
C MET A 291 6.21 -12.41 -14.24
N SER A 292 5.66 -12.73 -15.41
CA SER A 292 5.93 -11.96 -16.64
C SER A 292 5.35 -10.55 -16.62
N ALA A 293 4.25 -10.30 -15.90
CA ALA A 293 3.67 -8.96 -15.81
C ALA A 293 4.48 -8.07 -14.86
N ILE A 294 4.95 -8.64 -13.75
CA ILE A 294 5.86 -8.00 -12.79
C ILE A 294 7.12 -7.52 -13.52
N THR A 295 7.85 -8.43 -14.18
CA THR A 295 9.11 -8.08 -14.84
C THR A 295 8.92 -7.18 -16.06
N ASP A 296 7.81 -7.32 -16.80
CA ASP A 296 7.55 -6.48 -17.98
C ASP A 296 7.22 -5.03 -17.59
N GLN A 297 6.51 -4.81 -16.46
CA GLN A 297 6.25 -3.47 -15.93
C GLN A 297 7.53 -2.83 -15.34
N GLY A 298 8.35 -3.58 -14.60
CA GLY A 298 9.58 -3.08 -13.99
C GLY A 298 10.69 -2.79 -15.02
N GLU A 299 11.12 -3.84 -15.74
CA GLU A 299 12.34 -3.85 -16.56
C GLU A 299 12.07 -3.99 -18.09
N GLY A 300 10.82 -3.99 -18.55
CA GLY A 300 10.48 -4.09 -19.99
C GLY A 300 10.75 -5.46 -20.61
N SER A 301 10.97 -6.45 -19.75
CA SER A 301 11.47 -7.76 -20.10
C SER A 301 10.56 -8.81 -19.48
N GLN A 302 10.08 -9.74 -20.30
CA GLN A 302 9.40 -10.92 -19.77
C GLN A 302 10.45 -11.95 -19.36
N ILE A 303 10.21 -12.67 -18.26
CA ILE A 303 10.93 -13.90 -17.93
C ILE A 303 11.11 -14.76 -19.20
N ALA A 304 12.32 -15.25 -19.45
CA ALA A 304 12.67 -15.91 -20.71
C ALA A 304 11.76 -17.11 -21.01
N LEU A 305 11.21 -17.70 -19.96
CA LEU A 305 10.19 -18.74 -19.95
C LEU A 305 8.81 -18.30 -20.47
N GLY A 306 8.39 -17.06 -20.22
CA GLY A 306 7.17 -16.49 -20.79
C GLY A 306 7.24 -16.43 -22.33
N ARG A 307 8.42 -16.16 -22.89
CA ARG A 307 8.67 -16.16 -24.35
C ARG A 307 8.55 -17.55 -24.97
N SER A 308 8.89 -18.61 -24.22
CA SER A 308 8.91 -19.99 -24.71
C SER A 308 7.55 -20.70 -24.52
N LEU A 309 6.78 -20.37 -23.47
CA LEU A 309 5.38 -20.79 -23.30
C LEU A 309 4.42 -20.05 -24.25
N LEU A 310 4.60 -18.75 -24.53
CA LEU A 310 3.84 -18.07 -25.59
C LEU A 310 4.09 -18.70 -26.97
N ARG A 311 5.33 -19.10 -27.28
CA ARG A 311 5.65 -19.85 -28.52
C ARG A 311 4.96 -21.21 -28.58
N TYR A 312 4.75 -21.86 -27.43
CA TYR A 312 4.05 -23.15 -27.36
C TYR A 312 2.54 -22.99 -27.55
N GLN A 313 1.93 -21.94 -26.99
CA GLN A 313 0.48 -21.68 -27.08
C GLN A 313 0.02 -21.04 -28.39
N LEU A 314 0.87 -20.25 -29.07
CA LEU A 314 0.52 -19.52 -30.30
C LEU A 314 1.03 -20.17 -31.60
N GLY A 315 1.72 -21.31 -31.51
CA GLY A 315 2.41 -21.92 -32.66
C GLY A 315 3.65 -21.10 -33.09
N PRO A 316 4.36 -21.53 -34.17
CA PRO A 316 5.60 -20.92 -34.62
C PRO A 316 5.32 -19.59 -35.36
N VAL A 317 4.79 -18.61 -34.65
CA VAL A 317 4.85 -17.22 -35.10
C VAL A 317 6.17 -16.69 -34.57
N GLN A 318 7.12 -16.38 -35.46
CA GLN A 318 8.24 -15.50 -35.10
C GLN A 318 7.60 -14.23 -34.53
N PRO A 319 7.74 -13.91 -33.23
CA PRO A 319 7.47 -12.54 -32.83
C PRO A 319 8.50 -11.73 -33.62
N ALA A 320 8.05 -10.72 -34.35
CA ALA A 320 8.93 -9.63 -34.71
C ALA A 320 9.68 -9.20 -33.43
N PRO A 321 10.97 -8.82 -33.51
CA PRO A 321 11.64 -8.25 -32.35
C PRO A 321 10.79 -7.09 -31.87
N LEU A 322 10.05 -7.29 -30.77
CA LEU A 322 9.40 -6.18 -30.11
C LEU A 322 10.55 -5.40 -29.49
N PRO A 323 10.68 -4.09 -29.76
CA PRO A 323 11.64 -3.28 -29.04
C PRO A 323 11.38 -3.48 -27.55
N LEU A 324 12.45 -3.72 -26.78
CA LEU A 324 12.45 -3.97 -25.34
C LEU A 324 12.01 -2.73 -24.52
N THR A 325 11.22 -1.83 -25.10
CA THR A 325 11.01 -0.45 -24.61
C THR A 325 9.57 -0.15 -24.20
N ASP A 326 8.62 -1.06 -24.43
CA ASP A 326 7.20 -0.80 -24.18
C ASP A 326 6.59 -1.93 -23.34
N VAL A 327 6.04 -1.58 -22.17
CA VAL A 327 5.23 -2.49 -21.34
C VAL A 327 4.10 -3.05 -22.21
N LYS A 328 3.80 -4.34 -22.19
CA LYS A 328 2.77 -4.90 -23.07
C LYS A 328 1.39 -4.38 -22.70
N GLU A 329 0.60 -4.02 -23.71
CA GLU A 329 -0.76 -3.49 -23.52
C GLU A 329 -1.63 -4.35 -22.58
N LYS A 330 -1.51 -5.68 -22.65
CA LYS A 330 -2.27 -6.60 -21.78
C LYS A 330 -1.90 -6.51 -20.29
N TYR A 331 -0.75 -5.96 -19.95
CA TYR A 331 -0.28 -5.74 -18.58
C TYR A 331 -0.46 -4.28 -18.14
N ARG A 332 -0.97 -3.40 -19.00
CA ARG A 332 -1.27 -2.02 -18.65
C ARG A 332 -2.64 -1.91 -18.01
N GLU A 333 -2.79 -0.96 -17.11
CA GLU A 333 -4.09 -0.50 -16.60
C GLU A 333 -4.99 0.04 -17.73
N ASP A 334 -6.29 0.16 -17.44
CA ASP A 334 -7.31 0.69 -18.32
C ASP A 334 -7.81 2.06 -17.86
N ARG A 335 -7.63 3.09 -18.71
CA ARG A 335 -7.99 4.47 -18.36
C ARG A 335 -9.45 4.63 -17.98
N GLN A 336 -10.37 4.04 -18.74
CA GLN A 336 -11.80 4.19 -18.49
C GLN A 336 -12.19 3.54 -17.16
N SER A 337 -11.58 2.40 -16.83
CA SER A 337 -11.78 1.72 -15.56
C SER A 337 -11.30 2.60 -14.41
N LEU A 338 -10.10 3.16 -14.51
CA LEU A 338 -9.55 4.08 -13.51
C LEU A 338 -10.38 5.35 -13.34
N GLU A 339 -10.89 5.95 -14.41
CA GLU A 339 -11.74 7.16 -14.33
C GLU A 339 -13.06 6.90 -13.57
N ILE A 340 -13.56 5.67 -13.62
CA ILE A 340 -14.76 5.23 -12.89
C ILE A 340 -14.42 4.84 -11.46
N ASP A 341 -13.34 4.08 -11.27
CA ASP A 341 -12.93 3.53 -9.99
C ASP A 341 -12.25 4.57 -9.08
N TYR A 342 -11.76 5.68 -9.64
CA TYR A 342 -11.07 6.74 -8.89
C TYR A 342 -11.55 8.13 -9.35
N PRO A 343 -12.82 8.51 -9.08
CA PRO A 343 -13.33 9.83 -9.41
C PRO A 343 -12.58 10.91 -8.61
N SER A 344 -12.52 12.12 -9.16
CA SER A 344 -12.01 13.30 -8.44
C SER A 344 -13.11 14.36 -8.36
N TYR A 345 -12.95 15.27 -7.40
CA TYR A 345 -13.92 16.33 -7.15
C TYR A 345 -13.25 17.71 -7.12
N THR A 346 -14.04 18.74 -7.38
CA THR A 346 -13.65 20.14 -7.15
C THR A 346 -13.71 20.47 -5.66
N ALA A 347 -13.16 21.62 -5.26
CA ALA A 347 -13.26 22.13 -3.89
C ALA A 347 -14.71 22.35 -3.38
N THR A 348 -15.71 22.31 -4.26
CA THR A 348 -17.14 22.41 -3.94
C THR A 348 -17.87 21.05 -4.00
N GLY A 349 -17.11 19.96 -4.17
CA GLY A 349 -17.63 18.60 -4.20
C GLY A 349 -18.32 18.19 -5.51
N GLN A 350 -18.08 18.92 -6.60
CA GLN A 350 -18.58 18.56 -7.94
C GLN A 350 -17.59 17.65 -8.68
N HIS A 351 -18.05 16.82 -9.61
CA HIS A 351 -17.16 15.97 -10.40
C HIS A 351 -16.06 16.76 -11.14
N ALA A 352 -14.85 16.21 -11.11
CA ALA A 352 -13.68 16.68 -11.82
C ALA A 352 -13.01 15.52 -12.59
N PRO A 353 -12.14 15.81 -13.58
CA PRO A 353 -11.33 14.77 -14.22
C PRO A 353 -10.50 14.01 -13.20
N SER A 354 -10.44 12.68 -13.34
CA SER A 354 -9.74 11.80 -12.39
C SER A 354 -8.23 12.05 -12.38
N ALA A 355 -7.72 12.41 -11.21
CA ALA A 355 -6.30 12.63 -10.98
C ALA A 355 -5.52 11.31 -10.96
N ASP A 356 -6.07 10.28 -10.31
CA ASP A 356 -5.51 8.93 -10.29
C ASP A 356 -5.45 8.31 -11.68
N ALA A 357 -6.51 8.45 -12.49
CA ALA A 357 -6.50 7.91 -13.84
C ALA A 357 -5.42 8.59 -14.70
N GLU A 358 -5.23 9.90 -14.58
CA GLU A 358 -4.15 10.58 -15.29
C GLU A 358 -2.78 10.13 -14.77
N ALA A 359 -2.56 10.10 -13.46
CA ALA A 359 -1.28 9.72 -12.90
C ALA A 359 -0.89 8.28 -13.23
N ARG A 360 -1.82 7.33 -13.10
CA ARG A 360 -1.56 5.90 -13.34
C ARG A 360 -1.44 5.61 -14.83
N TYR A 361 -2.42 6.01 -15.65
CA TYR A 361 -2.47 5.60 -17.06
C TYR A 361 -1.48 6.34 -17.98
N HIS A 362 -1.13 7.60 -17.69
CA HIS A 362 -0.30 8.40 -18.59
C HIS A 362 1.04 7.74 -18.91
N TYR A 363 1.66 7.12 -17.90
CA TYR A 363 2.97 6.47 -18.00
C TYR A 363 2.89 4.96 -18.23
N ALA A 364 1.69 4.39 -18.38
CA ALA A 364 1.45 2.94 -18.42
C ALA A 364 2.26 2.18 -19.48
N ALA A 365 2.66 2.86 -20.56
CA ALA A 365 3.42 2.28 -21.65
C ALA A 365 4.92 2.13 -21.35
N GLU A 366 5.44 2.96 -20.46
CA GLU A 366 6.85 3.03 -20.08
C GLU A 366 7.12 2.07 -18.92
N THR A 367 8.29 1.45 -18.94
CA THR A 367 8.79 0.64 -17.82
C THR A 367 9.11 1.52 -16.62
N HIS A 368 9.19 0.93 -15.42
CA HIS A 368 9.60 1.68 -14.23
C HIS A 368 11.00 2.29 -14.40
N LEU A 369 11.93 1.53 -14.97
CA LEU A 369 13.27 2.02 -15.28
C LEU A 369 13.26 3.25 -16.18
N GLU A 370 12.48 3.23 -17.27
CA GLU A 370 12.38 4.36 -18.20
C GLU A 370 11.76 5.58 -17.55
N ARG A 371 10.70 5.40 -16.76
CA ARG A 371 10.07 6.47 -15.99
C ARG A 371 11.08 7.13 -15.06
N PHE A 372 11.88 6.35 -14.33
CA PHE A 372 12.90 6.89 -13.43
C PHE A 372 14.06 7.55 -14.19
N GLU A 373 14.55 6.96 -15.28
CA GLU A 373 15.61 7.60 -16.09
C GLU A 373 15.13 8.91 -16.73
N ALA A 374 13.85 9.00 -17.11
CA ALA A 374 13.26 10.24 -17.62
C ALA A 374 13.28 11.38 -16.57
N LEU A 375 13.19 11.07 -15.27
CA LEU A 375 13.31 12.07 -14.20
C LEU A 375 14.74 12.62 -14.04
N ARG A 376 15.77 11.94 -14.53
CA ARG A 376 17.18 12.28 -14.26
C ARG A 376 17.54 13.70 -14.72
N LEU A 377 17.00 14.14 -15.87
CA LEU A 377 17.26 15.48 -16.40
C LEU A 377 16.46 16.57 -15.67
N GLU A 378 15.29 16.25 -15.11
CA GLU A 378 14.44 17.20 -14.39
C GLU A 378 14.83 17.33 -12.91
N LEU A 379 15.52 16.32 -12.35
CA LEU A 379 15.90 16.23 -10.93
C LEU A 379 16.56 17.49 -10.34
N PRO A 380 17.49 18.19 -11.02
CA PRO A 380 18.06 19.43 -10.50
C PRO A 380 17.01 20.54 -10.33
N HIS A 381 15.97 20.53 -11.17
CA HIS A 381 14.94 21.57 -11.29
C HIS A 381 13.66 21.30 -10.49
N ILE A 382 13.46 20.08 -10.00
CA ILE A 382 12.33 19.73 -9.12
C ILE A 382 12.57 20.29 -7.73
N MET A 383 11.61 21.05 -7.19
CA MET A 383 11.63 21.46 -5.79
C MET A 383 11.23 20.30 -4.88
N THR A 384 12.03 20.04 -3.85
CA THR A 384 11.73 19.08 -2.78
C THR A 384 11.64 19.79 -1.44
N TRP A 385 11.01 19.15 -0.45
CA TRP A 385 10.98 19.65 0.92
C TRP A 385 12.38 19.81 1.50
N GLU A 386 13.32 18.91 1.18
CA GLU A 386 14.74 19.06 1.55
C GLU A 386 15.33 20.38 1.02
N LYS A 387 15.13 20.69 -0.27
CA LYS A 387 15.59 21.95 -0.88
C LYS A 387 14.89 23.17 -0.28
N TRP A 388 13.59 23.09 0.01
CA TRP A 388 12.85 24.20 0.64
C TRP A 388 13.34 24.47 2.07
N HIS A 389 13.58 23.42 2.87
CA HIS A 389 14.08 23.57 4.24
C HIS A 389 15.55 23.97 4.33
N ALA A 390 16.32 23.81 3.24
CA ALA A 390 17.72 24.26 3.17
C ALA A 390 17.87 25.78 3.32
N ASP A 391 16.84 26.58 2.99
CA ASP A 391 16.79 28.00 3.36
C ASP A 391 16.17 28.15 4.78
N PRO A 392 16.95 28.55 5.79
CA PRO A 392 16.44 28.70 7.16
C PRO A 392 15.39 29.83 7.30
N LYS A 393 15.25 30.72 6.31
CA LYS A 393 14.21 31.77 6.31
C LYS A 393 12.84 31.25 5.91
N ASN A 394 12.78 30.07 5.28
CA ASN A 394 11.53 29.48 4.86
C ASN A 394 10.70 29.03 6.07
N THR A 395 9.48 29.56 6.13
CA THR A 395 8.49 29.33 7.17
C THR A 395 7.13 29.09 6.54
N TRP A 396 6.30 28.29 7.21
CA TRP A 396 4.92 28.10 6.81
C TRP A 396 4.11 29.38 7.03
N THR A 397 3.25 29.71 6.08
CA THR A 397 2.32 30.84 6.18
C THR A 397 0.92 30.39 5.81
N ALA A 398 -0.11 31.08 6.32
CA ALA A 398 -1.50 30.80 5.96
C ALA A 398 -1.72 30.80 4.44
N LYS A 399 -1.03 31.69 3.70
CA LYS A 399 -1.12 31.79 2.24
C LYS A 399 -0.71 30.50 1.50
N MET A 400 0.22 29.72 2.06
CA MET A 400 0.62 28.43 1.49
C MET A 400 -0.47 27.36 1.62
N LEU A 401 -1.39 27.55 2.56
CA LEU A 401 -2.45 26.61 2.95
C LEU A 401 -3.83 27.05 2.46
N THR A 402 -3.88 28.01 1.53
CA THR A 402 -5.13 28.56 0.97
C THR A 402 -5.03 28.74 -0.54
N THR A 403 -6.15 28.63 -1.24
CA THR A 403 -6.32 29.07 -2.63
C THR A 403 -7.10 30.39 -2.69
N PRO A 404 -7.23 31.03 -3.88
CA PRO A 404 -8.07 32.22 -4.03
C PRO A 404 -9.55 32.01 -3.65
N ASP A 405 -10.02 30.77 -3.60
CA ASP A 405 -11.40 30.43 -3.23
C ASP A 405 -11.63 30.32 -1.71
N TYR A 406 -10.58 30.50 -0.89
CA TYR A 406 -10.71 30.49 0.57
C TYR A 406 -11.47 31.72 1.07
N ASP A 407 -12.56 31.49 1.79
CA ASP A 407 -13.40 32.52 2.41
C ASP A 407 -13.44 32.33 3.93
N PRO A 408 -12.72 33.15 4.72
CA PRO A 408 -12.73 33.08 6.18
C PRO A 408 -14.12 33.19 6.80
N ALA A 409 -15.10 33.83 6.13
CA ALA A 409 -16.45 33.99 6.65
C ALA A 409 -17.31 32.73 6.52
N LYS A 410 -16.89 31.77 5.68
CA LYS A 410 -17.55 30.47 5.49
C LYS A 410 -16.80 29.33 6.17
N ASP A 411 -15.71 29.66 6.86
CA ASP A 411 -14.85 28.69 7.49
C ASP A 411 -15.55 28.04 8.69
N SER A 412 -15.38 26.73 8.84
CA SER A 412 -15.99 26.02 9.96
C SER A 412 -15.27 26.36 11.26
N GLU A 413 -16.01 26.83 12.27
CA GLU A 413 -15.47 27.04 13.62
C GLU A 413 -15.00 25.72 14.28
N ALA A 414 -15.36 24.57 13.70
CA ALA A 414 -15.00 23.26 14.21
C ALA A 414 -13.58 22.79 13.84
N ILE A 415 -12.85 23.53 12.98
CA ILE A 415 -11.51 23.16 12.51
C ILE A 415 -10.49 24.31 12.69
N PRO A 416 -9.18 24.03 12.84
CA PRO A 416 -8.16 25.06 12.95
C PRO A 416 -8.06 25.93 11.69
N SER A 417 -7.89 27.25 11.88
CA SER A 417 -7.66 28.18 10.78
C SER A 417 -6.33 27.89 10.04
N PRO A 418 -6.18 28.30 8.76
CA PRO A 418 -4.92 28.14 8.04
C PRO A 418 -3.71 28.77 8.76
N GLN A 419 -3.92 29.87 9.50
CA GLN A 419 -2.87 30.46 10.32
C GLN A 419 -2.48 29.56 11.50
N ALA A 420 -3.46 28.96 12.19
CA ALA A 420 -3.18 28.04 13.28
C ALA A 420 -2.41 26.79 12.80
N ILE A 421 -2.73 26.28 11.61
CA ILE A 421 -2.02 25.18 10.95
C ILE A 421 -0.58 25.59 10.63
N ALA A 422 -0.38 26.75 9.98
CA ALA A 422 0.95 27.27 9.68
C ALA A 422 1.81 27.44 10.95
N ASP A 423 1.23 27.99 12.02
CA ASP A 423 1.92 28.18 13.28
C ASP A 423 2.29 26.84 13.94
N ALA A 424 1.40 25.84 13.88
CA ALA A 424 1.67 24.49 14.38
C ALA A 424 2.82 23.83 13.60
N LEU A 425 2.81 23.88 12.27
CA LEU A 425 3.90 23.38 11.43
C LEU A 425 5.25 24.03 11.77
N ASN A 426 5.25 25.35 12.00
CA ASN A 426 6.45 26.07 12.40
C ASN A 426 6.93 25.71 13.82
N ARG A 427 6.02 25.51 14.78
CA ARG A 427 6.38 25.05 16.14
C ARG A 427 6.94 23.63 16.13
N LEU A 428 6.35 22.71 15.38
CA LEU A 428 6.91 21.36 15.18
C LEU A 428 8.33 21.43 14.62
N LYS A 429 8.57 22.26 13.59
CA LYS A 429 9.90 22.49 13.03
C LYS A 429 10.90 22.99 14.07
N GLN A 430 10.50 23.92 14.94
CA GLN A 430 11.34 24.45 16.03
C GLN A 430 11.66 23.38 17.09
N GLN A 431 10.76 22.42 17.30
CA GLN A 431 10.89 21.33 18.27
C GLN A 431 11.43 20.04 17.64
N ARG A 432 12.22 20.14 16.56
CA ARG A 432 12.74 18.99 15.79
C ARG A 432 13.30 17.86 16.66
N ALA A 433 14.11 18.18 17.68
CA ALA A 433 14.79 17.18 18.50
C ALA A 433 13.81 16.23 19.22
N THR A 434 12.61 16.69 19.56
CA THR A 434 11.56 15.88 20.21
C THR A 434 10.52 15.38 19.22
N GLU A 435 10.10 16.21 18.26
CA GLU A 435 8.97 15.92 17.38
C GLU A 435 9.33 15.03 16.18
N TYR A 436 10.58 15.07 15.69
CA TYR A 436 10.99 14.22 14.57
C TYR A 436 10.97 12.72 14.91
N PRO A 437 11.51 12.25 16.06
CA PRO A 437 11.36 10.86 16.47
C PRO A 437 9.90 10.45 16.67
N ILE A 438 9.05 11.34 17.22
CA ILE A 438 7.63 11.06 17.41
C ILE A 438 6.96 10.82 16.06
N LEU A 439 7.08 11.76 15.13
CA LEU A 439 6.44 11.65 13.82
C LEU A 439 6.99 10.49 12.98
N SER A 440 8.29 10.19 13.10
CA SER A 440 8.91 9.02 12.48
C SER A 440 8.27 7.73 12.98
N LYS A 441 8.06 7.60 14.30
CA LYS A 441 7.38 6.43 14.86
C LYS A 441 5.90 6.37 14.50
N VAL A 442 5.20 7.52 14.33
CA VAL A 442 3.83 7.52 13.78
C VAL A 442 3.83 6.90 12.37
N ALA A 443 4.81 7.25 11.53
CA ALA A 443 4.95 6.65 10.20
C ALA A 443 5.30 5.15 10.25
N VAL A 444 6.19 4.72 11.17
CA VAL A 444 6.47 3.28 11.38
C VAL A 444 5.21 2.54 11.80
N GLY A 445 4.46 3.05 12.77
CA GLY A 445 3.24 2.42 13.27
C GLY A 445 2.13 2.32 12.22
N ALA A 446 2.03 3.35 11.39
CA ALA A 446 1.16 3.37 10.22
C ALA A 446 1.46 2.20 9.25
N ILE A 447 2.74 2.01 8.90
CA ILE A 447 3.22 0.96 8.00
C ILE A 447 3.15 -0.43 8.67
N ALA A 448 3.49 -0.51 9.96
CA ALA A 448 3.38 -1.73 10.76
C ALA A 448 1.93 -2.25 10.79
N GLY A 449 0.96 -1.33 10.91
CA GLY A 449 -0.45 -1.70 10.87
C GLY A 449 -0.87 -2.32 9.53
N ILE A 450 -0.35 -1.82 8.40
CA ILE A 450 -0.59 -2.43 7.09
C ILE A 450 0.03 -3.82 7.02
N THR A 451 1.34 -3.92 7.27
CA THR A 451 2.10 -5.17 7.11
C THR A 451 1.58 -6.29 8.00
N THR A 452 1.17 -5.97 9.23
CA THR A 452 0.56 -6.95 10.16
C THR A 452 -0.80 -7.46 9.66
N VAL A 453 -1.62 -6.61 9.02
CA VAL A 453 -2.87 -7.06 8.39
C VAL A 453 -2.58 -7.98 7.20
N LEU A 454 -1.59 -7.61 6.37
CA LEU A 454 -1.21 -8.41 5.21
C LEU A 454 -0.72 -9.82 5.59
N ASP A 455 -0.10 -9.99 6.76
CA ASP A 455 0.26 -11.31 7.31
C ASP A 455 -0.95 -12.25 7.48
N THR A 456 -2.16 -11.71 7.59
CA THR A 456 -3.40 -12.50 7.70
C THR A 456 -4.24 -12.50 6.43
N TYR A 457 -4.06 -11.50 5.56
CA TYR A 457 -4.88 -11.27 4.36
C TYR A 457 -4.86 -12.47 3.39
N TRP A 458 -3.69 -13.09 3.19
CA TRP A 458 -3.53 -14.30 2.38
C TRP A 458 -3.66 -15.62 3.15
N LYS A 459 -4.02 -15.58 4.44
CA LYS A 459 -4.33 -16.76 5.26
C LYS A 459 -5.83 -16.95 5.44
N VAL A 460 -6.56 -15.85 5.52
CA VAL A 460 -7.99 -15.83 5.82
C VAL A 460 -8.70 -15.03 4.74
N ALA A 461 -9.41 -15.72 3.85
CA ALA A 461 -10.05 -15.15 2.67
C ALA A 461 -11.05 -14.02 2.97
N THR A 462 -11.60 -13.97 4.19
CA THR A 462 -12.54 -12.92 4.62
C THR A 462 -11.87 -11.68 5.19
N THR A 463 -10.54 -11.68 5.32
CA THR A 463 -9.79 -10.50 5.78
C THR A 463 -9.89 -9.42 4.73
N ALA A 464 -10.21 -8.18 5.14
CA ALA A 464 -10.28 -7.05 4.23
C ALA A 464 -8.89 -6.40 4.05
N PHE A 465 -8.63 -5.87 2.86
CA PHE A 465 -7.43 -5.08 2.60
C PHE A 465 -7.47 -3.75 3.38
N PRO A 466 -6.36 -3.31 4.01
CA PRO A 466 -6.32 -2.11 4.85
C PRO A 466 -6.18 -0.81 4.03
N TYR A 467 -7.09 -0.55 3.08
CA TYR A 467 -7.03 0.63 2.18
C TYR A 467 -6.89 1.98 2.91
N PRO A 468 -7.70 2.30 3.94
CA PRO A 468 -7.57 3.56 4.66
C PRO A 468 -6.19 3.71 5.31
N SER A 469 -5.59 2.59 5.73
CA SER A 469 -4.26 2.60 6.32
C SER A 469 -3.17 2.99 5.31
N MET A 470 -3.32 2.57 4.05
CA MET A 470 -2.40 2.91 2.97
C MET A 470 -2.39 4.41 2.68
N VAL A 471 -3.58 4.99 2.46
CA VAL A 471 -3.74 6.44 2.24
C VAL A 471 -3.21 7.21 3.44
N GLY A 472 -3.61 6.78 4.65
CA GLY A 472 -3.17 7.39 5.88
C GLY A 472 -1.65 7.42 6.00
N SER A 473 -0.96 6.33 5.72
CA SER A 473 0.51 6.25 5.82
C SER A 473 1.22 7.29 4.94
N GLY A 474 0.70 7.55 3.74
CA GLY A 474 1.21 8.59 2.85
C GLY A 474 1.20 9.99 3.49
N ASP A 475 0.09 10.37 4.13
CA ASP A 475 -0.01 11.67 4.82
C ASP A 475 1.03 11.84 5.92
N ARG A 476 1.38 10.76 6.65
CA ARG A 476 2.31 10.83 7.79
C ARG A 476 3.74 10.96 7.29
N VAL A 477 4.09 10.23 6.23
CA VAL A 477 5.37 10.40 5.51
C VAL A 477 5.46 11.82 4.94
N SER A 478 4.39 12.31 4.32
CA SER A 478 4.34 13.64 3.73
C SER A 478 4.46 14.75 4.77
N LEU A 479 3.79 14.61 5.92
CA LEU A 479 3.91 15.57 7.01
C LEU A 479 5.33 15.63 7.56
N CYS A 480 6.02 14.48 7.64
CA CYS A 480 7.43 14.46 8.06
C CYS A 480 8.32 15.28 7.13
N TRP A 481 8.14 15.12 5.81
CA TRP A 481 8.81 15.97 4.82
C TRP A 481 8.45 17.44 4.97
N ALA A 482 7.16 17.76 5.05
CA ALA A 482 6.64 19.12 5.16
C ALA A 482 7.20 19.87 6.39
N VAL A 483 7.30 19.20 7.53
CA VAL A 483 7.75 19.81 8.79
C VAL A 483 9.28 19.86 8.86
N PHE A 484 9.96 18.79 8.48
CA PHE A 484 11.38 18.59 8.80
C PHE A 484 12.32 18.62 7.60
N GLY A 485 11.80 18.57 6.38
CA GLY A 485 12.62 18.47 5.17
C GLY A 485 13.44 17.19 5.12
N GLN A 486 12.98 16.13 5.82
CA GLN A 486 13.66 14.85 5.94
C GLN A 486 12.63 13.71 5.94
N ALA A 487 13.00 12.58 5.36
CA ALA A 487 12.26 11.32 5.47
C ALA A 487 12.05 10.92 6.94
N PRO A 488 10.94 10.23 7.28
CA PRO A 488 10.82 9.61 8.59
C PRO A 488 11.89 8.54 8.79
N ASP A 489 12.42 8.42 10.00
CA ASP A 489 13.33 7.34 10.37
C ASP A 489 12.51 6.07 10.64
N LEU A 490 12.36 5.23 9.61
CA LEU A 490 11.64 3.97 9.74
C LEU A 490 12.37 2.92 10.58
N GLY A 491 13.63 3.15 10.95
CA GLY A 491 14.44 2.25 11.77
C GLY A 491 14.16 2.34 13.27
N LEU A 492 13.43 3.36 13.75
CA LEU A 492 13.19 3.60 15.19
C LEU A 492 12.35 2.51 15.88
N GLY A 493 11.52 1.77 15.14
CA GLY A 493 10.55 0.85 15.72
C GLY A 493 9.44 1.58 16.50
N ILE A 494 8.33 0.88 16.77
CA ILE A 494 7.17 1.48 17.47
C ILE A 494 7.14 1.19 18.97
N GLY A 495 7.93 0.24 19.47
CA GLY A 495 7.87 -0.21 20.86
C GLY A 495 6.71 -1.19 21.11
N ALA A 496 6.41 -1.48 22.38
CA ALA A 496 5.33 -2.39 22.77
C ALA A 496 4.24 -1.65 23.56
N PRO A 497 2.95 -1.86 23.27
CA PRO A 497 1.87 -1.23 24.03
C PRO A 497 1.87 -1.71 25.48
N ASP A 498 1.41 -0.86 26.40
CA ASP A 498 1.20 -1.22 27.80
C ASP A 498 -0.10 -2.02 27.92
N ASP A 499 0.00 -3.28 28.37
CA ASP A 499 -1.13 -4.20 28.51
C ASP A 499 -2.09 -3.81 29.65
N LYS A 500 -1.69 -2.85 30.48
CA LYS A 500 -2.50 -2.29 31.58
C LYS A 500 -3.26 -1.03 31.21
N LEU A 501 -3.12 -0.50 30.00
CA LEU A 501 -3.79 0.72 29.57
C LEU A 501 -4.92 0.44 28.58
N LEU A 502 -6.09 1.03 28.82
CA LEU A 502 -7.19 1.08 27.87
C LEU A 502 -7.14 2.37 27.07
N TYR A 503 -6.30 2.40 26.05
CA TYR A 503 -6.15 3.59 25.21
C TYR A 503 -7.47 4.04 24.58
N HIS A 504 -7.74 5.35 24.56
CA HIS A 504 -8.89 6.01 23.96
C HIS A 504 -8.46 6.89 22.78
N ALA A 505 -9.40 7.20 21.88
CA ALA A 505 -9.17 7.97 20.66
C ALA A 505 -8.76 9.46 20.89
N CYS A 506 -9.00 9.98 22.08
CA CYS A 506 -8.73 11.37 22.44
C CYS A 506 -7.34 11.48 23.06
N GLN A 507 -6.33 11.97 22.33
CA GLN A 507 -5.00 12.32 22.86
C GLN A 507 -4.49 11.38 23.96
N ALA A 508 -4.25 10.11 23.62
CA ALA A 508 -3.72 9.11 24.57
C ALA A 508 -4.53 8.83 25.82
N LEU A 509 -5.71 9.42 25.98
CA LEU A 509 -6.42 9.26 27.23
C LEU A 509 -6.70 7.79 27.42
N ASP A 510 -6.56 7.35 28.65
CA ASP A 510 -6.86 5.99 29.02
C ASP A 510 -8.28 5.97 29.61
N LEU A 511 -9.05 4.92 29.29
CA LEU A 511 -10.38 4.72 29.85
C LEU A 511 -10.34 4.39 31.33
N HIS A 512 -9.23 3.92 31.92
CA HIS A 512 -9.13 3.87 33.37
C HIS A 512 -9.32 5.26 33.98
N GLY A 513 -8.96 6.35 33.30
CA GLY A 513 -9.21 7.72 33.75
C GLY A 513 -8.10 8.26 34.66
N ASP A 514 -6.92 7.63 34.59
CA ASP A 514 -5.74 8.00 35.36
C ASP A 514 -4.68 8.70 34.47
N GLY A 515 -5.01 8.90 33.20
CA GLY A 515 -4.13 9.44 32.18
C GLY A 515 -3.81 10.93 32.33
N GLN A 516 -2.55 11.28 32.10
CA GLN A 516 -2.12 12.66 31.86
C GLN A 516 -2.52 13.10 30.45
N ALA A 517 -2.78 14.39 30.25
CA ALA A 517 -3.11 14.98 28.94
C ALA A 517 -1.88 15.05 28.01
N SER A 518 -1.36 13.91 27.56
CA SER A 518 -0.22 13.78 26.63
C SER A 518 -0.66 13.22 25.26
N CYS A 519 0.17 13.31 24.22
CA CYS A 519 -0.09 12.65 22.93
C CYS A 519 -0.20 11.12 23.08
N ALA A 520 -0.94 10.44 22.17
CA ALA A 520 -1.11 8.99 22.17
C ALA A 520 0.23 8.28 22.36
N ALA A 521 0.25 7.23 23.20
CA ALA A 521 1.41 6.39 23.37
C ALA A 521 1.87 5.97 21.97
N ILE A 522 3.15 6.16 21.68
CA ILE A 522 3.63 6.03 20.31
C ILE A 522 3.48 4.59 19.80
N GLU A 523 3.50 3.66 20.76
CA GLU A 523 3.35 2.22 20.68
C GLU A 523 1.96 1.77 20.20
N ILE A 524 0.99 2.68 20.12
CA ILE A 524 -0.37 2.40 19.62
C ILE A 524 -0.71 3.14 18.33
N TYR A 525 0.23 3.85 17.70
CA TYR A 525 -0.05 4.46 16.41
C TYR A 525 -0.19 3.37 15.35
N HIS A 526 -1.38 3.21 14.80
CA HIS A 526 -1.64 2.36 13.64
C HIS A 526 -2.73 2.94 12.77
N SER A 527 -2.65 2.61 11.48
CA SER A 527 -3.32 3.42 10.48
C SER A 527 -4.71 3.00 10.09
N CYS A 528 -5.31 1.90 10.59
CA CYS A 528 -6.77 1.63 10.55
C CYS A 528 -7.26 0.22 10.87
N ARG A 529 -8.61 0.10 10.97
CA ARG A 529 -9.41 -1.14 11.08
C ARG A 529 -8.70 -2.35 10.48
N GLY A 530 -8.58 -3.41 11.27
CA GLY A 530 -7.80 -4.62 10.92
C GLY A 530 -6.44 -4.67 11.63
N SER A 531 -5.79 -3.51 11.81
CA SER A 531 -4.45 -3.43 12.42
C SER A 531 -4.45 -3.21 13.94
N ASN A 532 -5.63 -3.00 14.53
CA ASN A 532 -5.74 -2.75 15.96
C ASN A 532 -5.51 -4.03 16.76
N GLY A 533 -4.48 -4.03 17.61
CA GLY A 533 -4.12 -5.17 18.44
C GLY A 533 -4.87 -5.25 19.78
N CYS A 534 -5.49 -4.17 20.25
CA CYS A 534 -6.09 -4.12 21.60
C CYS A 534 -7.48 -3.47 21.64
N LYS A 535 -8.22 -3.72 22.73
CA LYS A 535 -9.54 -3.14 22.99
C LYS A 535 -9.38 -1.66 23.30
N ALA A 536 -10.44 -0.89 23.11
CA ALA A 536 -10.51 0.54 23.33
C ALA A 536 -9.67 1.42 22.37
N GLN A 537 -8.64 0.87 21.71
CA GLN A 537 -7.79 1.61 20.76
C GLN A 537 -8.67 2.37 19.75
N GLY A 538 -8.63 3.70 19.84
CA GLY A 538 -9.56 4.65 19.24
C GLY A 538 -9.68 4.66 17.71
N GLY A 539 -10.55 5.55 17.20
CA GLY A 539 -10.91 5.66 15.78
C GLY A 539 -10.22 6.77 14.96
N CYS A 540 -10.14 6.61 13.62
CA CYS A 540 -9.49 7.56 12.68
C CYS A 540 -10.19 8.89 12.52
N GLY A 541 -11.49 8.96 12.78
CA GLY A 541 -12.31 9.97 12.12
C GLY A 541 -13.63 9.47 11.58
N PHE A 542 -13.67 8.23 11.10
CA PHE A 542 -14.84 7.73 10.39
C PHE A 542 -15.76 6.92 11.29
N ALA A 543 -17.06 7.14 11.14
CA ALA A 543 -18.07 6.32 11.78
C ALA A 543 -17.97 4.89 11.22
N GLN A 544 -17.70 3.92 12.10
CA GLN A 544 -17.60 2.51 11.72
C GLN A 544 -18.86 1.78 12.14
N LEU A 545 -19.30 0.78 11.38
CA LEU A 545 -20.40 -0.07 11.79
C LEU A 545 -20.05 -0.82 13.08
N ASP A 546 -21.04 -0.93 13.98
CA ASP A 546 -20.89 -1.62 15.25
C ASP A 546 -20.75 -3.15 15.10
N ALA A 547 -21.31 -3.70 14.03
CA ALA A 547 -21.22 -5.11 13.66
C ALA A 547 -20.51 -5.30 12.32
N GLY A 548 -19.76 -6.40 12.19
CA GLY A 548 -18.97 -6.76 11.01
C GLY A 548 -17.51 -6.34 11.14
N GLY A 549 -16.58 -7.23 10.78
CA GLY A 549 -15.12 -7.02 10.89
C GLY A 549 -14.43 -6.57 9.58
N GLY A 550 -15.17 -6.06 8.57
CA GLY A 550 -14.61 -5.73 7.25
C GLY A 550 -14.78 -4.26 6.86
N SER A 551 -13.71 -3.64 6.32
CA SER A 551 -13.48 -2.23 5.89
C SER A 551 -14.65 -1.24 5.84
N CYS A 552 -14.35 0.05 6.06
CA CYS A 552 -15.28 1.17 5.98
C CYS A 552 -16.20 1.03 4.74
N GLY A 553 -17.49 0.79 4.98
CA GLY A 553 -18.53 0.70 3.94
C GLY A 553 -18.40 -0.41 2.88
N HIS A 554 -17.52 -1.41 3.03
CA HIS A 554 -17.49 -2.56 2.12
C HIS A 554 -18.46 -3.64 2.59
N GLY A 555 -19.61 -3.73 1.91
CA GLY A 555 -20.47 -4.91 2.00
C GLY A 555 -19.71 -6.13 1.49
N SER A 556 -19.37 -7.05 2.38
CA SER A 556 -18.89 -8.37 2.01
C SER A 556 -20.04 -9.13 1.33
N SER A 557 -20.14 -9.08 0.00
CA SER A 557 -20.75 -10.20 -0.72
C SER A 557 -19.72 -11.31 -0.72
N GLY A 558 -19.82 -12.22 0.26
CA GLY A 558 -19.11 -13.48 0.20
C GLY A 558 -19.48 -14.19 -1.09
N SER A 559 -18.52 -14.45 -1.96
CA SER A 559 -18.66 -15.41 -3.04
C SER A 559 -18.52 -16.82 -2.47
N THR A 560 -19.53 -17.25 -1.70
CA THR A 560 -19.82 -18.68 -1.62
C THR A 560 -20.35 -19.10 -3.00
N ALA A 561 -19.47 -19.60 -3.86
CA ALA A 561 -19.89 -20.34 -5.05
C ALA A 561 -20.39 -21.73 -4.59
N SER A 562 -21.57 -21.76 -3.96
CA SER A 562 -22.39 -22.97 -3.89
C SER A 562 -23.26 -23.05 -5.15
N ALA A 563 -23.30 -24.25 -5.70
CA ALA A 563 -23.91 -24.72 -6.94
C ALA A 563 -25.29 -24.14 -7.33
N ASP A 564 -25.55 -24.29 -8.64
CA ASP A 564 -26.83 -24.21 -9.36
C ASP A 564 -27.32 -22.82 -9.81
N GLN A 565 -26.96 -22.44 -11.05
CA GLN A 565 -27.85 -22.62 -12.22
C GLN A 565 -27.21 -22.04 -13.48
N ALA A 566 -27.19 -22.87 -14.52
CA ALA A 566 -26.77 -22.52 -15.87
C ALA A 566 -27.75 -21.52 -16.52
N ALA A 567 -27.24 -20.50 -17.23
CA ALA A 567 -27.62 -20.24 -18.62
C ALA A 567 -26.96 -18.97 -19.23
N LYS A 568 -26.19 -19.22 -20.29
CA LYS A 568 -26.20 -18.56 -21.61
C LYS A 568 -25.88 -17.06 -21.71
N ALA A 569 -24.69 -16.81 -22.26
CA ALA A 569 -24.29 -15.60 -22.96
C ALA A 569 -25.15 -15.31 -24.22
N ALA A 570 -25.43 -14.04 -24.48
CA ALA A 570 -25.50 -13.43 -25.80
C ALA A 570 -25.59 -11.87 -25.72
N PRO A 571 -25.16 -11.13 -26.77
CA PRO A 571 -24.63 -9.77 -26.69
C PRO A 571 -25.65 -8.69 -27.10
N TYR A 572 -25.48 -7.41 -26.71
CA TYR A 572 -26.10 -6.34 -27.49
C TYR A 572 -25.44 -4.96 -27.46
N ARG A 573 -25.63 -4.30 -28.61
CA ARG A 573 -25.11 -3.05 -29.15
C ARG A 573 -25.68 -1.78 -28.52
N VAL A 574 -24.88 -0.72 -28.64
CA VAL A 574 -25.20 0.71 -28.45
C VAL A 574 -26.28 1.21 -29.42
N ARG A 575 -27.29 1.93 -28.92
CA ARG A 575 -27.93 3.12 -29.55
C ARG A 575 -28.80 3.87 -28.52
N GLY A 576 -28.59 5.18 -28.39
CA GLY A 576 -29.15 5.99 -27.32
C GLY A 576 -30.56 6.55 -27.54
N ARG A 577 -31.14 7.08 -26.45
CA ARG A 577 -32.08 8.22 -26.44
C ARG A 577 -32.24 8.79 -25.01
N LYS A 578 -32.42 10.11 -24.94
CA LYS A 578 -32.73 10.93 -23.76
C LYS A 578 -34.13 10.59 -23.20
N SER A 579 -34.29 10.50 -21.87
CA SER A 579 -34.95 11.54 -21.02
C SER A 579 -35.49 10.99 -19.69
N HIS A 580 -35.26 11.77 -18.61
CA HIS A 580 -36.06 11.99 -17.40
C HIS A 580 -36.33 10.86 -16.36
N SER A 581 -35.80 11.18 -15.16
CA SER A 581 -36.35 11.10 -13.80
C SER A 581 -36.40 9.76 -13.05
N ASP A 582 -35.98 9.89 -11.79
CA ASP A 582 -36.29 9.08 -10.62
C ASP A 582 -35.60 7.73 -10.47
N ALA A 583 -34.30 7.78 -10.13
CA ALA A 583 -33.68 6.83 -9.22
C ALA A 583 -32.41 7.45 -8.63
N THR A 584 -32.39 7.60 -7.31
CA THR A 584 -31.22 7.90 -6.49
C THR A 584 -30.21 6.75 -6.62
N ASP A 585 -29.07 6.99 -7.25
CA ASP A 585 -27.98 6.01 -7.41
C ASP A 585 -26.68 6.59 -6.82
N PRO A 586 -26.27 6.24 -5.59
CA PRO A 586 -25.03 6.70 -4.98
C PRO A 586 -23.94 5.63 -5.17
N ASN A 587 -23.16 5.75 -6.23
CA ASN A 587 -22.05 4.85 -6.58
C ASN A 587 -20.78 5.66 -6.85
N LEU A 588 -19.98 5.93 -5.81
CA LEU A 588 -18.64 6.49 -5.97
C LEU A 588 -17.64 5.84 -5.01
N CYS A 589 -16.44 5.68 -5.54
CA CYS A 589 -15.20 5.37 -4.86
C CYS A 589 -14.60 6.70 -4.40
N GLY A 590 -14.17 6.78 -3.15
CA GLY A 590 -14.43 7.95 -2.32
C GLY A 590 -15.46 7.48 -1.32
N GLY A 591 -14.96 6.76 -0.30
CA GLY A 591 -15.71 6.11 0.78
C GLY A 591 -17.17 5.74 0.48
N PRO A 592 -17.54 4.48 0.24
CA PRO A 592 -18.95 4.11 0.20
C PRO A 592 -19.65 4.59 1.48
N THR A 593 -20.82 5.23 1.33
CA THR A 593 -21.78 5.47 2.41
C THR A 593 -21.88 4.16 3.21
N PRO A 594 -21.45 4.15 4.48
CA PRO A 594 -21.67 3.02 5.37
C PRO A 594 -23.14 2.58 5.28
N ALA A 595 -23.37 1.27 5.34
CA ALA A 595 -24.73 0.78 5.44
C ALA A 595 -25.44 1.48 6.61
N PRO A 596 -26.72 1.85 6.51
CA PRO A 596 -27.44 2.38 7.66
C PRO A 596 -27.46 1.31 8.74
N GLY A 597 -26.76 1.56 9.84
CA GLY A 597 -26.67 0.66 10.98
C GLY A 597 -26.15 1.41 12.19
N PRO A 598 -26.33 0.89 13.40
CA PRO A 598 -25.65 1.47 14.55
C PRO A 598 -24.14 1.48 14.27
N TYR A 599 -23.53 2.66 14.37
CA TYR A 599 -22.09 2.83 14.30
C TYR A 599 -21.45 2.56 15.67
N SER A 600 -20.15 2.37 15.79
CA SER A 600 -19.43 2.38 17.07
C SER A 600 -18.94 3.79 17.39
N ALA A 601 -19.04 4.20 18.66
CA ALA A 601 -18.48 5.46 19.10
C ALA A 601 -16.93 5.46 19.02
N PRO A 602 -16.28 6.63 18.90
CA PRO A 602 -14.82 6.69 18.86
C PRO A 602 -14.23 6.20 20.19
N SER A 603 -13.49 5.08 20.14
CA SER A 603 -12.92 4.27 21.27
C SER A 603 -13.53 2.88 21.40
N ASP A 604 -14.60 2.55 20.68
CA ASP A 604 -15.31 1.32 20.96
C ASP A 604 -14.79 0.13 20.15
N ASN A 605 -13.47 0.10 19.98
CA ASN A 605 -12.80 -1.03 19.38
C ASN A 605 -12.92 -2.26 20.27
N ARG A 606 -13.66 -3.25 19.76
CA ARG A 606 -13.95 -4.53 20.41
C ARG A 606 -12.84 -5.58 20.26
N CYS A 607 -11.63 -5.18 19.83
CA CYS A 607 -10.51 -6.02 19.35
C CYS A 607 -10.73 -6.71 17.99
N GLY A 608 -9.62 -7.02 17.30
CA GLY A 608 -9.58 -8.01 16.22
C GLY A 608 -10.35 -7.61 14.96
N GLY A 609 -9.91 -6.56 14.26
CA GLY A 609 -10.58 -6.08 13.04
C GLY A 609 -11.90 -5.31 13.27
N LEU A 610 -12.31 -5.16 14.53
CA LEU A 610 -13.41 -4.31 14.97
C LEU A 610 -12.86 -2.94 15.42
N GLY A 611 -13.65 -1.88 15.31
CA GLY A 611 -13.24 -0.53 15.71
C GLY A 611 -12.47 0.29 14.67
N GLY A 612 -12.32 1.59 14.95
CA GLY A 612 -11.55 2.52 14.11
C GLY A 612 -10.05 2.52 14.44
N CYS A 613 -9.32 3.42 13.81
CA CYS A 613 -7.86 3.52 13.73
C CYS A 613 -7.24 4.34 14.87
N ALA A 614 -6.18 3.85 15.52
CA ALA A 614 -5.51 4.61 16.57
C ALA A 614 -4.41 5.49 15.97
N VAL A 615 -4.80 6.61 15.38
CA VAL A 615 -3.90 7.67 14.90
C VAL A 615 -4.19 8.94 15.71
N PRO A 616 -3.29 9.93 15.83
CA PRO A 616 -3.71 11.20 16.39
C PRO A 616 -4.80 11.75 15.47
N ILE A 617 -6.05 11.80 15.94
CA ILE A 617 -7.18 12.32 15.16
C ILE A 617 -6.84 13.75 14.75
N SER A 618 -6.80 14.04 13.44
CA SER A 618 -6.59 15.40 12.94
C SER A 618 -7.60 16.34 13.62
N ALA A 619 -7.13 17.50 14.07
CA ALA A 619 -8.01 18.54 14.61
C ALA A 619 -8.93 19.10 13.52
N SER A 620 -8.60 18.87 12.25
CA SER A 620 -9.41 19.25 11.10
C SER A 620 -10.40 18.16 10.68
N GLN A 621 -10.43 16.99 11.34
CA GLN A 621 -11.31 15.89 10.92
C GLN A 621 -12.78 16.14 11.26
N LEU A 622 -13.61 16.16 10.22
CA LEU A 622 -15.07 16.24 10.31
C LEU A 622 -15.74 14.97 9.76
N TYR A 623 -16.95 14.67 10.21
CA TYR A 623 -17.74 13.56 9.67
C TYR A 623 -18.32 13.89 8.29
N PRO A 624 -18.23 12.97 7.30
CA PRO A 624 -18.77 13.17 5.96
C PRO A 624 -20.27 12.87 5.85
N GLU A 625 -20.92 12.44 6.93
CA GLU A 625 -22.33 12.10 7.00
C GLU A 625 -22.82 12.16 8.46
N GLY A 626 -24.12 11.88 8.68
CA GLY A 626 -24.70 11.76 10.02
C GLY A 626 -25.22 10.36 10.32
N GLY A 627 -25.39 10.05 11.60
CA GLY A 627 -25.86 8.74 12.05
C GLY A 627 -25.96 8.61 13.58
N THR A 628 -26.16 7.38 14.05
CA THR A 628 -26.22 7.02 15.47
C THR A 628 -25.12 6.01 15.81
N MET A 629 -24.34 6.29 16.84
CA MET A 629 -23.28 5.46 17.37
C MET A 629 -23.71 4.81 18.68
N VAL A 630 -23.28 3.57 18.91
CA VAL A 630 -23.43 2.83 20.14
C VAL A 630 -22.18 3.05 20.99
N LEU A 631 -22.38 3.24 22.28
CA LEU A 631 -21.32 3.51 23.26
C LEU A 631 -21.05 2.29 24.16
N TYR A 632 -19.77 1.94 24.31
CA TYR A 632 -19.28 0.84 25.14
C TYR A 632 -18.39 1.31 26.28
N ASP A 633 -18.54 0.64 27.42
CA ASP A 633 -17.56 0.61 28.49
C ASP A 633 -16.80 -0.74 28.47
N PHE A 634 -15.51 -0.72 28.78
CA PHE A 634 -14.66 -1.92 28.87
C PHE A 634 -14.31 -2.20 30.32
N VAL A 635 -14.99 -3.16 30.94
CA VAL A 635 -14.97 -3.42 32.38
C VAL A 635 -14.16 -4.67 32.76
N GLY A 636 -13.61 -4.66 33.97
CA GLY A 636 -12.85 -5.79 34.53
C GLY A 636 -11.45 -5.98 33.90
N PRO A 637 -10.64 -6.91 34.43
CA PRO A 637 -9.26 -7.12 33.98
C PRO A 637 -9.16 -7.74 32.58
N GLN A 638 -10.24 -8.36 32.08
CA GLN A 638 -10.34 -8.87 30.71
C GLN A 638 -10.92 -7.85 29.73
N HIS A 639 -11.27 -6.64 30.20
CA HIS A 639 -11.86 -5.57 29.39
C HIS A 639 -13.09 -6.05 28.62
N GLU A 640 -14.07 -6.66 29.31
CA GLU A 640 -15.31 -7.11 28.69
C GLU A 640 -16.15 -5.92 28.24
N LYS A 641 -16.75 -6.01 27.05
CA LYS A 641 -17.56 -4.92 26.50
C LYS A 641 -18.93 -4.87 27.17
N GLN A 642 -19.34 -3.69 27.62
CA GLN A 642 -20.66 -3.40 28.17
C GLN A 642 -21.25 -2.21 27.43
N GLN A 643 -22.39 -2.39 26.76
CA GLN A 643 -23.09 -1.25 26.14
C GLN A 643 -23.66 -0.34 27.23
N ILE A 644 -23.40 0.96 27.14
CA ILE A 644 -23.86 1.95 28.12
C ILE A 644 -24.80 3.00 27.54
N GLY A 645 -24.88 3.13 26.21
CA GLY A 645 -25.78 4.09 25.57
C GLY A 645 -25.64 4.18 24.05
N GLU A 646 -26.27 5.22 23.49
CA GLU A 646 -26.16 5.62 22.09
C GLU A 646 -26.00 7.14 22.00
N MET A 647 -25.30 7.62 20.97
CA MET A 647 -25.06 9.03 20.70
C MET A 647 -25.22 9.34 19.20
N THR A 648 -25.56 10.56 18.83
CA THR A 648 -25.73 10.97 17.43
C THR A 648 -24.57 11.82 16.91
N PHE A 649 -24.32 11.78 15.61
CA PHE A 649 -23.41 12.67 14.89
C PHE A 649 -24.04 13.15 13.59
N ALA A 650 -23.62 14.32 13.11
CA ALA A 650 -24.09 14.93 11.88
C ALA A 650 -22.93 15.20 10.90
N LEU A 651 -23.27 15.39 9.62
CA LEU A 651 -22.35 15.90 8.61
C LEU A 651 -21.68 17.18 9.11
N GLY A 652 -20.36 17.24 9.06
CA GLY A 652 -19.57 18.39 9.49
C GLY A 652 -19.30 18.45 11.00
N ASP A 653 -19.81 17.51 11.81
CA ASP A 653 -19.46 17.43 13.23
C ASP A 653 -17.96 17.11 13.40
N SER A 654 -17.32 17.74 14.38
CA SER A 654 -15.93 17.42 14.76
C SER A 654 -15.84 16.01 15.33
N VAL A 655 -14.98 15.18 14.73
CA VAL A 655 -14.72 13.82 15.23
C VAL A 655 -14.11 13.85 16.61
N TYR A 656 -13.15 14.76 16.84
CA TYR A 656 -12.60 14.94 18.17
C TYR A 656 -13.66 15.34 19.20
N GLY A 657 -14.58 16.22 18.82
CA GLY A 657 -15.71 16.61 19.67
C GLY A 657 -16.58 15.42 20.07
N LYS A 658 -16.93 14.54 19.10
CA LYS A 658 -17.70 13.32 19.37
C LYS A 658 -16.93 12.29 20.16
N ALA A 659 -15.64 12.11 19.89
CA ALA A 659 -14.77 11.24 20.67
C ALA A 659 -14.70 11.71 22.13
N TRP A 660 -14.57 13.02 22.35
CA TRP A 660 -14.59 13.57 23.70
C TRP A 660 -15.94 13.34 24.38
N GLN A 661 -17.05 13.56 23.67
CA GLN A 661 -18.38 13.25 24.20
C GLN A 661 -18.50 11.78 24.63
N ALA A 662 -18.07 10.83 23.80
CA ALA A 662 -18.05 9.41 24.11
C ALA A 662 -17.23 9.12 25.38
N TYR A 663 -15.99 9.63 25.45
CA TYR A 663 -15.14 9.53 26.64
C TYR A 663 -15.86 10.02 27.90
N LYS A 664 -16.54 11.17 27.81
CA LYS A 664 -17.24 11.76 28.94
C LYS A 664 -18.38 10.89 29.44
N GLU A 665 -19.14 10.29 28.53
CA GLU A 665 -20.24 9.39 28.86
C GLU A 665 -19.73 8.09 29.53
N VAL A 666 -18.60 7.53 29.07
CA VAL A 666 -17.94 6.38 29.72
C VAL A 666 -17.38 6.75 31.10
N MET A 667 -16.74 7.90 31.26
CA MET A 667 -16.21 8.29 32.59
C MET A 667 -17.34 8.56 33.58
N ALA A 668 -18.45 9.14 33.12
CA ALA A 668 -19.63 9.35 33.94
C ALA A 668 -20.27 8.03 34.39
N SER A 669 -20.34 7.02 33.51
CA SER A 669 -20.86 5.69 33.88
C SER A 669 -19.98 5.00 34.93
N ARG A 670 -18.66 5.26 34.91
CA ARG A 670 -17.69 4.81 35.92
C ARG A 670 -17.68 5.66 37.21
N GLY A 671 -18.50 6.70 37.31
CA GLY A 671 -18.54 7.61 38.45
C GLY A 671 -17.29 8.51 38.58
N LYS A 672 -16.52 8.68 37.49
CA LYS A 672 -15.35 9.55 37.45
C LYS A 672 -15.74 10.96 36.97
N GLN A 673 -15.19 11.98 37.63
CA GLN A 673 -15.28 13.37 37.16
C GLN A 673 -14.14 13.67 36.20
N ILE A 674 -14.46 14.43 35.15
CA ILE A 674 -13.52 14.79 34.08
C ILE A 674 -13.55 16.30 33.85
N GLY A 675 -12.40 16.84 33.45
CA GLY A 675 -12.24 18.26 33.15
C GLY A 675 -12.71 18.65 31.75
N ASP A 676 -12.16 19.76 31.26
CA ASP A 676 -12.38 20.24 29.90
C ASP A 676 -11.64 19.38 28.85
N PRO A 677 -12.12 19.36 27.58
CA PRO A 677 -11.42 18.68 26.51
C PRO A 677 -9.98 19.18 26.37
N PRO A 678 -8.99 18.29 26.31
CA PRO A 678 -7.61 18.71 26.12
C PRO A 678 -7.41 19.42 24.77
N LYS A 679 -6.58 20.47 24.76
CA LYS A 679 -6.31 21.23 23.53
C LYS A 679 -5.58 20.36 22.52
N PRO A 680 -5.90 20.44 21.21
CA PRO A 680 -5.18 19.67 20.20
C PRO A 680 -3.69 20.02 20.21
N THR A 681 -2.84 19.01 20.07
CA THR A 681 -1.40 19.19 19.96
C THR A 681 -1.04 19.73 18.59
N ASP A 682 0.16 20.30 18.44
CA ASP A 682 0.61 20.84 17.15
C ASP A 682 0.60 19.78 16.04
N LEU A 683 0.93 18.53 16.36
CA LEU A 683 0.82 17.40 15.44
C LEU A 683 -0.63 17.21 14.94
N ARG A 684 -1.61 17.23 15.84
CA ARG A 684 -3.03 17.08 15.46
C ARG A 684 -3.54 18.27 14.65
N ILE A 685 -3.07 19.47 14.95
CA ILE A 685 -3.41 20.68 14.19
C ILE A 685 -2.82 20.60 12.76
N ALA A 686 -1.59 20.09 12.64
CA ALA A 686 -0.87 19.99 11.37
C ALA A 686 -1.34 18.85 10.46
N LEU A 687 -1.83 17.74 11.04
CA LEU A 687 -2.28 16.58 10.28
C LEU A 687 -3.47 16.92 9.34
N PRO A 688 -3.44 16.48 8.08
CA PRO A 688 -4.60 16.58 7.21
C PRO A 688 -5.77 15.75 7.75
N PRO A 689 -7.03 16.20 7.55
CA PRO A 689 -8.16 15.30 7.68
C PRO A 689 -8.05 14.18 6.66
N SER A 690 -8.42 12.97 7.05
CA SER A 690 -8.56 11.85 6.14
C SER A 690 -9.84 12.01 5.30
N THR A 691 -9.73 11.73 3.99
CA THR A 691 -10.82 11.76 2.99
C THR A 691 -11.54 10.44 2.89
#